data_AF-A0A8H3UYU9-F1
#
_entry.id   AF-A0A8H3UYU9-F1
#
_cell.length_a   1.000
_cell.length_b   1.000
_cell.length_c   1.000
_cell.angle_alpha   90.00
_cell.angle_beta   90.00
_cell.angle_gamma   90.00
#
_symmetry.space_group_name_H-M   'P 1'
#
loop_
_entity.id
_entity.type
_entity.pdbx_description
1 polymer ?
#
loop_
_entity_poly.entity_id
_entity_poly.type
_entity_poly.pdbx_seq_one_letter_code
_entity_poly.pdbx_strand_id
1 'polypeptide(L)'
;MSMKIGIIGAGIAGLSAAVALRRAGHECEVFEQSHFKNEVGAAITITPNGVLVLKKWGFDFEKAKAIEGTQMRLLNHATLEKVVDDPWTNFEECYGNKSYLFHRVDLHSGLREMAQAPESEKMHGKPVAIRLGSPAAQVNVEDGLITVQDGTHFKKDFIVIADGVKSKFCSAITGKDEPLVPFGRSVFRMLIPFEKVYEDEELAKHFRGEGHGWWIPCNPPAWTFVVSYPCRGGQFLNIGLLHKSRSQTAAAGEWHDVTTLQSVLDVIKDFHPAIRRLVKMAPEVKLFTLNGRDPYDTLWKGRSVIIGDAAHPMAPTHAQAGVLALEEAAALEMLFEGVSDLKTIQKHLKAYSDHMRPLCARAQILSSYPVHENAEAMQKLRNVYQGPIPDVDLSFDRSYKDLFYSHNILDEMRELREKLDLAATSQTPPDSDSEKAFIATPVFEEDPTTMGAEIATATERGDKEVVTTMKAEHPSTTQPIITEAKMRMGAEVASAAELNVDEVPKSGVDDRDPSIESKDEDAKHSLVELAQHILSAAKVIDGHLTRSGAPQPSLLDPNGPKALPLSPEIQTAKLLLQQSLLDLNLLVTGPTEFFMANALQWNYDKACIDVLNRLEFWDAVPIGGSATYAEIAQRVKVPESAVRRVLRHAFSLRVFAEYPLGSEHVVHTNLSSFPVRQPNVRSWIAHHAEEGGPSAVNLAPALAKWGEGSLPGQTAAGYTFSPEDDTKSLWDWLAADGEREGKKGYREKRFGDAMAFTADSPGMGMKAGLAAFDWEQLDEATIVDLGGSAGHVCFHLAALHPGLTCVVQDLPGLEEKFNAARPAELSARVSFLAHDFFTKQPIEGADVYFLRKILHDWNDDYALKILQQITPVMKPGSRILIAEAVAPPTGGYGGVAAENSAPSSVNRIVTALDMHMMTTLSGKERSTVEFAALVKRADVRLVVKGVHQPVGNAYAVIEVVLEG
;
A
#
# COMPACT_ATOMS: atom_id res chain seq x y z
N MET A 1 -32.25 -9.23 33.52
CA MET A 1 -32.03 -8.44 34.75
C MET A 1 -30.96 -7.39 34.47
N SER A 2 -30.98 -6.22 35.12
CA SER A 2 -29.89 -5.23 34.97
C SER A 2 -28.63 -5.68 35.70
N MET A 3 -27.47 -5.61 35.05
CA MET A 3 -26.17 -5.90 35.66
C MET A 3 -25.63 -4.70 36.45
N LYS A 4 -24.76 -4.96 37.43
CA LYS A 4 -23.99 -3.96 38.17
C LYS A 4 -22.58 -3.88 37.63
N ILE A 5 -22.24 -2.76 37.01
CA ILE A 5 -20.94 -2.55 36.37
C ILE A 5 -20.12 -1.54 37.17
N GLY A 6 -18.85 -1.88 37.40
CA GLY A 6 -17.88 -0.97 38.01
C GLY A 6 -16.96 -0.37 36.95
N ILE A 7 -16.74 0.93 36.99
CA ILE A 7 -15.86 1.63 36.05
C ILE A 7 -14.78 2.35 36.86
N ILE A 8 -13.52 2.07 36.59
CA ILE A 8 -12.39 2.68 37.31
C ILE A 8 -11.83 3.80 36.44
N GLY A 9 -11.86 5.03 36.96
CA GLY A 9 -11.48 6.25 36.26
C GLY A 9 -12.65 6.96 35.60
N ALA A 10 -12.72 8.28 35.75
CA ALA A 10 -13.72 9.16 35.15
C ALA A 10 -13.10 10.11 34.09
N GLY A 11 -12.11 9.62 33.32
CA GLY A 11 -11.67 10.28 32.09
C GLY A 11 -12.68 10.17 30.96
N ILE A 12 -12.32 10.62 29.75
CA ILE A 12 -13.19 10.50 28.56
C ILE A 12 -13.64 9.05 28.37
N ALA A 13 -12.73 8.08 28.41
CA ALA A 13 -13.05 6.66 28.23
C ALA A 13 -14.03 6.14 29.31
N GLY A 14 -13.77 6.42 30.59
CA GLY A 14 -14.63 5.96 31.69
C GLY A 14 -16.03 6.58 31.68
N LEU A 15 -16.13 7.89 31.41
CA LEU A 15 -17.44 8.55 31.26
C LEU A 15 -18.19 8.09 30.01
N SER A 16 -17.47 7.80 28.93
CA SER A 16 -18.05 7.23 27.70
C SER A 16 -18.55 5.81 27.92
N ALA A 17 -17.84 4.98 28.69
CA ALA A 17 -18.31 3.66 29.08
C ALA A 17 -19.54 3.75 30.01
N ALA A 18 -19.58 4.73 30.91
CA ALA A 18 -20.69 4.98 31.82
C ALA A 18 -21.98 5.37 31.06
N VAL A 19 -21.91 6.45 30.28
CA VAL A 19 -22.37 6.50 28.88
C VAL A 19 -23.17 5.32 28.31
N ALA A 20 -22.42 4.58 27.51
CA ALA A 20 -22.78 3.38 26.77
C ALA A 20 -23.49 2.32 27.60
N LEU A 21 -22.92 1.92 28.74
CA LEU A 21 -23.42 0.77 29.50
C LEU A 21 -24.70 1.11 30.26
N ARG A 22 -24.91 2.37 30.63
CA ARG A 22 -26.22 2.84 31.10
C ARG A 22 -27.25 2.75 29.99
N ARG A 23 -26.92 3.20 28.78
CA ARG A 23 -27.81 3.13 27.61
C ARG A 23 -28.17 1.69 27.22
N ALA A 24 -27.25 0.75 27.42
CA ALA A 24 -27.49 -0.69 27.30
C ALA A 24 -28.41 -1.27 28.40
N GLY A 25 -28.85 -0.45 29.36
CA GLY A 25 -29.80 -0.83 30.41
C GLY A 25 -29.17 -1.34 31.70
N HIS A 26 -27.92 -0.97 32.00
CA HIS A 26 -27.19 -1.45 33.18
C HIS A 26 -26.96 -0.39 34.26
N GLU A 27 -26.76 -0.85 35.50
CA GLU A 27 -26.44 0.01 36.65
C GLU A 27 -24.93 0.20 36.73
N CYS A 28 -24.46 1.42 36.45
CA CYS A 28 -23.03 1.74 36.44
C CYS A 28 -22.62 2.57 37.67
N GLU A 29 -21.42 2.28 38.18
CA GLU A 29 -20.77 3.06 39.25
C GLU A 29 -19.32 3.34 38.87
N VAL A 30 -18.94 4.62 38.87
CA VAL A 30 -17.61 5.10 38.49
C VAL A 30 -16.81 5.42 39.75
N PHE A 31 -15.58 4.92 39.83
CA PHE A 31 -14.63 5.14 40.92
C PHE A 31 -13.49 6.05 40.43
N GLU A 32 -13.47 7.29 40.90
CA GLU A 32 -12.52 8.32 40.44
C GLU A 32 -11.66 8.81 41.61
N GLN A 33 -10.34 8.86 41.38
CA GLN A 33 -9.37 9.27 42.39
C GLN A 33 -9.42 10.78 42.70
N SER A 34 -9.75 11.61 41.72
CA SER A 34 -9.78 13.06 41.86
C SER A 34 -11.12 13.59 42.38
N HIS A 35 -11.15 14.88 42.72
CA HIS A 35 -12.36 15.62 43.07
C HIS A 35 -12.79 16.59 41.95
N PHE A 36 -12.25 16.45 40.74
CA PHE A 36 -12.45 17.35 39.59
C PHE A 36 -12.15 18.84 39.86
N LYS A 37 -11.32 19.17 40.87
CA LYS A 37 -11.11 20.55 41.31
C LYS A 37 -10.18 21.40 40.41
N ASN A 38 -9.38 20.78 39.54
CA ASN A 38 -8.32 21.46 38.77
C ASN A 38 -8.20 20.95 37.32
N GLU A 39 -9.32 20.71 36.62
CA GLU A 39 -9.25 20.30 35.21
C GLU A 39 -8.90 21.49 34.31
N VAL A 40 -7.62 21.86 34.25
CA VAL A 40 -7.11 22.72 33.19
C VAL A 40 -6.73 21.82 32.02
N GLY A 41 -7.70 21.57 31.13
CA GLY A 41 -7.56 20.61 30.03
C GLY A 41 -6.94 21.20 28.78
N ALA A 42 -6.18 20.38 28.05
CA ALA A 42 -5.81 20.65 26.66
C ALA A 42 -7.06 20.69 25.75
N ALA A 43 -6.93 21.09 24.49
CA ALA A 43 -7.99 20.85 23.52
C ALA A 43 -7.92 19.42 22.93
N ILE A 44 -9.03 18.98 22.35
CA ILE A 44 -9.16 17.68 21.69
C ILE A 44 -9.99 17.82 20.41
N THR A 45 -9.60 17.10 19.36
CA THR A 45 -10.38 16.97 18.13
C THR A 45 -11.11 15.63 18.13
N ILE A 46 -12.39 15.63 17.79
CA ILE A 46 -13.18 14.41 17.56
C ILE A 46 -13.47 14.32 16.06
N THR A 47 -12.92 13.28 15.43
CA THR A 47 -13.01 12.98 13.99
C THR A 47 -14.35 12.32 13.65
N PRO A 48 -14.72 12.17 12.36
CA PRO A 48 -16.06 11.75 11.95
C PRO A 48 -16.57 10.46 12.64
N ASN A 49 -15.71 9.46 12.77
CA ASN A 49 -16.02 8.19 13.43
C ASN A 49 -16.35 8.34 14.93
N GLY A 50 -15.70 9.27 15.64
CA GLY A 50 -16.08 9.61 17.02
C GLY A 50 -17.36 10.46 17.12
N VAL A 51 -17.60 11.32 16.14
CA VAL A 51 -18.82 12.14 16.05
C VAL A 51 -20.06 11.27 15.84
N LEU A 52 -19.93 10.20 15.06
CA LEU A 52 -20.98 9.19 14.90
C LEU A 52 -21.49 8.68 16.25
N VAL A 53 -20.58 8.33 17.17
CA VAL A 53 -20.91 7.85 18.51
C VAL A 53 -21.60 8.93 19.35
N LEU A 54 -21.04 10.14 19.37
CA LEU A 54 -21.62 11.26 20.14
C LEU A 54 -23.02 11.64 19.62
N LYS A 55 -23.23 11.64 18.30
CA LYS A 55 -24.55 11.87 17.69
C LYS A 55 -25.54 10.76 18.07
N LYS A 56 -25.13 9.49 18.04
CA LYS A 56 -25.97 8.36 18.50
C LYS A 56 -26.45 8.55 19.94
N TRP A 57 -25.57 9.04 20.81
CA TRP A 57 -25.92 9.28 22.22
C TRP A 57 -26.73 10.56 22.44
N GLY A 58 -26.88 11.42 21.43
CA GLY A 58 -27.55 12.70 21.55
C GLY A 58 -26.74 13.73 22.34
N PHE A 59 -25.41 13.70 22.20
CA PHE A 59 -24.50 14.66 22.82
C PHE A 59 -24.81 16.09 22.38
N ASP A 60 -24.78 17.04 23.31
CA ASP A 60 -25.05 18.46 23.05
C ASP A 60 -23.76 19.20 22.67
N PHE A 61 -23.48 19.25 21.37
CA PHE A 61 -22.30 19.91 20.80
C PHE A 61 -22.28 21.42 21.07
N GLU A 62 -23.45 22.07 21.06
CA GLU A 62 -23.57 23.53 21.27
C GLU A 62 -23.26 23.89 22.73
N LYS A 63 -23.85 23.16 23.69
CA LYS A 63 -23.57 23.35 25.12
C LYS A 63 -22.10 23.07 25.46
N ALA A 64 -21.51 22.07 24.81
CA ALA A 64 -20.07 21.77 24.90
C ALA A 64 -19.18 22.77 24.14
N LYS A 65 -19.78 23.78 23.49
CA LYS A 65 -19.08 24.84 22.74
C LYS A 65 -18.12 24.26 21.70
N ALA A 66 -18.53 23.17 21.07
CA ALA A 66 -17.82 22.55 19.98
C ALA A 66 -17.72 23.52 18.80
N ILE A 67 -16.60 23.51 18.10
CA ILE A 67 -16.42 24.27 16.86
C ILE A 67 -16.29 23.26 15.73
N GLU A 68 -17.06 23.45 14.66
CA GLU A 68 -16.88 22.66 13.45
C GLU A 68 -15.49 22.90 12.87
N GLY A 69 -14.71 21.82 12.72
CA GLY A 69 -13.48 21.86 11.96
C GLY A 69 -13.82 21.78 10.48
N THR A 70 -13.26 22.70 9.70
CA THR A 70 -13.55 22.90 8.28
C THR A 70 -12.32 22.79 7.38
N GLN A 71 -11.11 22.72 7.97
CA GLN A 71 -9.88 22.62 7.19
C GLN A 71 -8.67 22.12 8.01
N MET A 72 -7.63 21.71 7.28
CA MET A 72 -6.26 21.56 7.79
C MET A 72 -5.29 22.30 6.86
N ARG A 73 -4.36 23.03 7.47
CA ARG A 73 -3.31 23.75 6.76
C ARG A 73 -1.97 23.35 7.35
N LEU A 74 -1.14 22.67 6.56
CA LEU A 74 0.27 22.39 6.90
C LEU A 74 1.12 23.52 6.31
N LEU A 75 1.97 24.12 7.12
CA LEU A 75 2.76 25.29 6.71
C LEU A 75 4.25 25.04 6.92
N ASN A 76 5.06 25.63 6.06
CA ASN A 76 6.51 25.67 6.27
C ASN A 76 6.80 26.48 7.56
N HIS A 77 7.58 25.93 8.49
CA HIS A 77 7.84 26.60 9.77
C HIS A 77 8.52 27.98 9.63
N ALA A 78 9.34 28.18 8.59
CA ALA A 78 10.16 29.37 8.42
C ALA A 78 9.43 30.47 7.65
N THR A 79 8.68 30.12 6.59
CA THR A 79 8.00 31.08 5.70
C THR A 79 6.51 31.25 5.99
N LEU A 80 5.89 30.29 6.69
CA LEU A 80 4.43 30.16 6.84
C LEU A 80 3.67 30.01 5.50
N GLU A 81 4.36 29.66 4.42
CA GLU A 81 3.70 29.28 3.17
C GLU A 81 2.98 27.94 3.35
N LYS A 82 1.77 27.82 2.78
CA LYS A 82 0.99 26.58 2.84
C LYS A 82 1.69 25.51 2.01
N VAL A 83 2.10 24.42 2.67
CA VAL A 83 2.61 23.20 2.05
C VAL A 83 1.44 22.28 1.68
N VAL A 84 0.43 22.22 2.56
CA VAL A 84 -0.85 21.53 2.30
C VAL A 84 -1.99 22.46 2.69
N ASP A 85 -2.98 22.57 1.80
CA ASP A 85 -4.23 23.30 2.02
C ASP A 85 -5.39 22.34 1.76
N ASP A 86 -5.97 21.83 2.85
CA ASP A 86 -6.92 20.72 2.83
C ASP A 86 -8.27 21.17 3.41
N PRO A 87 -9.21 21.61 2.57
CA PRO A 87 -10.54 21.97 3.01
C PRO A 87 -11.38 20.71 3.28
N TRP A 88 -11.93 20.57 4.47
CA TRP A 88 -12.75 19.43 4.91
C TRP A 88 -14.20 19.50 4.40
N THR A 89 -14.39 20.09 3.22
CA THR A 89 -15.71 20.37 2.61
C THR A 89 -16.56 19.12 2.36
N ASN A 90 -15.94 17.97 2.14
CA ASN A 90 -16.59 16.70 1.82
C ASN A 90 -16.50 15.66 2.95
N PHE A 91 -16.15 16.05 4.19
CA PHE A 91 -16.02 15.11 5.29
C PHE A 91 -17.32 14.37 5.61
N GLU A 92 -18.45 15.08 5.60
CA GLU A 92 -19.75 14.46 5.88
C GLU A 92 -20.17 13.50 4.76
N GLU A 93 -19.83 13.80 3.51
CA GLU A 93 -20.08 12.92 2.36
C GLU A 93 -19.16 11.68 2.38
N CYS A 94 -17.88 11.85 2.68
CA CYS A 94 -16.88 10.77 2.63
C CYS A 94 -16.89 9.86 3.87
N TYR A 95 -17.21 10.42 5.04
CA TYR A 95 -17.07 9.74 6.33
C TYR A 95 -18.36 9.78 7.18
N GLY A 96 -19.47 10.21 6.58
CA GLY A 96 -20.79 10.27 7.20
C GLY A 96 -20.98 11.37 8.25
N ASN A 97 -19.90 12.03 8.69
CA ASN A 97 -19.93 13.03 9.75
C ASN A 97 -18.86 14.11 9.59
N LYS A 98 -19.10 15.26 10.24
CA LYS A 98 -18.14 16.36 10.37
C LYS A 98 -17.10 16.08 11.46
N SER A 99 -16.07 16.92 11.55
CA SER A 99 -15.13 16.93 12.69
C SER A 99 -15.42 18.10 13.63
N TYR A 100 -15.20 17.91 14.92
CA TYR A 100 -15.41 18.96 15.93
C TYR A 100 -14.18 19.16 16.83
N LEU A 101 -13.90 20.43 17.11
CA LEU A 101 -12.81 20.92 17.95
C LEU A 101 -13.38 21.30 19.32
N PHE A 102 -12.89 20.65 20.37
CA PHE A 102 -13.38 20.84 21.74
C PHE A 102 -12.29 21.36 22.66
N HIS A 103 -12.70 22.13 23.66
CA HIS A 103 -11.91 22.20 24.89
C HIS A 103 -12.20 20.91 25.68
N ARG A 104 -11.16 20.16 26.09
CA ARG A 104 -11.35 18.81 26.66
C ARG A 104 -12.28 18.77 27.87
N VAL A 105 -12.26 19.81 28.70
CA VAL A 105 -13.13 19.96 29.87
C VAL A 105 -14.60 20.05 29.48
N ASP A 106 -14.91 20.68 28.34
CA ASP A 106 -16.30 20.88 27.91
C ASP A 106 -16.86 19.56 27.36
N LEU A 107 -16.06 18.79 26.60
CA LEU A 107 -16.41 17.42 26.19
C LEU A 107 -16.59 16.50 27.40
N HIS A 108 -15.64 16.54 28.35
CA HIS A 108 -15.69 15.74 29.58
C HIS A 108 -16.94 16.07 30.41
N SER A 109 -17.21 17.36 30.63
CA SER A 109 -18.38 17.82 31.38
C SER A 109 -19.68 17.40 30.69
N GLY A 110 -19.75 17.50 29.36
CA GLY A 110 -20.90 17.00 28.60
C GLY A 110 -21.15 15.51 28.79
N LEU A 111 -20.10 14.68 28.70
CA LEU A 111 -20.21 13.23 28.93
C LEU A 111 -20.61 12.91 30.39
N ARG A 112 -20.06 13.63 31.36
CA ARG A 112 -20.43 13.50 32.77
C ARG A 112 -21.89 13.84 33.00
N GLU A 113 -22.35 14.97 32.46
CA GLU A 113 -23.74 15.39 32.58
C GLU A 113 -24.68 14.36 31.96
N MET A 114 -24.34 13.79 30.80
CA MET A 114 -25.10 12.70 30.19
C MET A 114 -25.14 11.46 31.11
N ALA A 115 -24.01 11.06 31.68
CA ALA A 115 -23.95 9.91 32.60
C ALA A 115 -24.83 10.12 33.84
N GLN A 116 -24.91 11.36 34.35
CA GLN A 116 -25.67 11.72 35.55
C GLN A 116 -27.10 12.25 35.27
N ALA A 117 -27.48 12.41 34.00
CA ALA A 117 -28.77 12.97 33.61
C ALA A 117 -29.92 12.10 34.14
N PRO A 118 -31.09 12.69 34.47
CA PRO A 118 -32.30 11.92 34.75
C PRO A 118 -32.68 10.98 33.60
N GLU A 119 -33.50 9.99 33.89
CA GLU A 119 -34.04 9.08 32.87
C GLU A 119 -34.85 9.85 31.81
N SER A 120 -34.66 9.50 30.55
CA SER A 120 -35.34 10.12 29.40
C SER A 120 -35.44 9.13 28.23
N GLU A 121 -36.15 9.51 27.17
CA GLU A 121 -36.21 8.73 25.92
C GLU A 121 -34.83 8.44 25.32
N LYS A 122 -33.84 9.31 25.54
CA LYS A 122 -32.47 9.15 25.02
C LYS A 122 -31.51 8.51 26.03
N MET A 123 -31.91 8.33 27.28
CA MET A 123 -31.05 7.85 28.36
C MET A 123 -31.86 7.05 29.37
N HIS A 124 -31.91 5.73 29.20
CA HIS A 124 -32.69 4.83 30.03
C HIS A 124 -31.93 4.42 31.30
N GLY A 125 -32.67 3.97 32.32
CA GLY A 125 -32.06 3.42 33.54
C GLY A 125 -31.50 4.48 34.50
N LYS A 126 -30.96 3.98 35.62
CA LYS A 126 -30.54 4.80 36.76
C LYS A 126 -29.35 5.72 36.40
N PRO A 127 -29.36 6.99 36.83
CA PRO A 127 -28.19 7.86 36.74
C PRO A 127 -26.93 7.21 37.31
N VAL A 128 -25.80 7.38 36.61
CA VAL A 128 -24.54 6.78 37.01
C VAL A 128 -24.05 7.40 38.32
N ALA A 129 -23.73 6.54 39.29
CA ALA A 129 -23.12 6.96 40.54
C ALA A 129 -21.62 7.21 40.33
N ILE A 130 -21.17 8.47 40.41
CA ILE A 130 -19.75 8.83 40.31
C ILE A 130 -19.20 9.10 41.71
N ARG A 131 -18.32 8.22 42.18
CA ARG A 131 -17.63 8.33 43.46
C ARG A 131 -16.30 9.04 43.28
N LEU A 132 -16.24 10.29 43.71
CA LEU A 132 -15.03 11.10 43.73
C LEU A 132 -14.18 10.78 44.96
N GLY A 133 -12.87 11.03 44.87
CA GLY A 133 -11.94 10.74 45.97
C GLY A 133 -11.90 9.26 46.36
N SER A 134 -12.27 8.35 45.44
CA SER A 134 -12.39 6.91 45.67
C SER A 134 -11.38 6.13 44.82
N PRO A 135 -10.07 6.33 45.01
CA PRO A 135 -9.05 5.62 44.24
C PRO A 135 -9.14 4.11 44.47
N ALA A 136 -9.19 3.33 43.38
CA ALA A 136 -9.06 1.89 43.44
C ALA A 136 -7.66 1.50 43.95
N ALA A 137 -7.59 0.52 44.85
CA ALA A 137 -6.36 -0.04 45.37
C ALA A 137 -6.08 -1.44 44.78
N GLN A 138 -7.12 -2.25 44.59
CA GLN A 138 -7.01 -3.60 44.03
C GLN A 138 -8.24 -3.94 43.18
N VAL A 139 -8.02 -4.70 42.10
CA VAL A 139 -9.06 -5.24 41.23
C VAL A 139 -8.87 -6.74 41.09
N ASN A 140 -9.87 -7.52 41.46
CA ASN A 140 -9.92 -8.94 41.13
C ASN A 140 -10.76 -9.11 39.86
N VAL A 141 -10.07 -9.41 38.76
CA VAL A 141 -10.66 -9.49 37.43
C VAL A 141 -11.55 -10.71 37.23
N GLU A 142 -11.32 -11.82 37.95
CA GLU A 142 -12.13 -13.03 37.84
C GLU A 142 -13.43 -12.93 38.65
N ASP A 143 -13.33 -12.33 39.83
CA ASP A 143 -14.46 -12.18 40.74
C ASP A 143 -15.26 -10.90 40.50
N GLY A 144 -14.78 -9.93 39.71
CA GLY A 144 -15.44 -8.64 39.59
C GLY A 144 -15.48 -7.88 40.92
N LEU A 145 -14.37 -7.90 41.69
CA LEU A 145 -14.27 -7.20 42.97
C LEU A 145 -13.35 -5.98 42.85
N ILE A 146 -13.84 -4.80 43.25
CA ILE A 146 -13.07 -3.57 43.36
C ILE A 146 -12.86 -3.27 44.85
N THR A 147 -11.60 -3.09 45.26
CA THR A 147 -11.23 -2.60 46.59
C THR A 147 -10.69 -1.19 46.45
N VAL A 148 -11.30 -0.21 47.11
CA VAL A 148 -10.80 1.17 47.14
C VAL A 148 -9.81 1.38 48.29
N GLN A 149 -9.05 2.47 48.28
CA GLN A 149 -7.96 2.69 49.26
C GLN A 149 -8.39 2.70 50.74
N ASP A 150 -9.66 3.01 51.05
CA ASP A 150 -10.17 2.95 52.42
C ASP A 150 -10.50 1.52 52.92
N GLY A 151 -10.29 0.50 52.06
CA GLY A 151 -10.57 -0.91 52.35
C GLY A 151 -11.98 -1.36 51.99
N THR A 152 -12.87 -0.47 51.54
CA THR A 152 -14.23 -0.83 51.13
C THR A 152 -14.21 -1.69 49.85
N HIS A 153 -15.03 -2.73 49.83
CA HIS A 153 -15.15 -3.67 48.72
C HIS A 153 -16.48 -3.50 47.96
N PHE A 154 -16.40 -3.48 46.63
CA PHE A 154 -17.55 -3.39 45.74
C PHE A 154 -17.56 -4.58 44.78
N LYS A 155 -18.56 -5.46 44.90
CA LYS A 155 -18.78 -6.59 43.99
C LYS A 155 -19.61 -6.12 42.78
N LYS A 156 -19.14 -6.47 41.59
CA LYS A 156 -19.71 -6.13 40.29
C LYS A 156 -19.82 -7.38 39.43
N ASP A 157 -20.74 -7.34 38.47
CA ASP A 157 -20.90 -8.41 37.49
C ASP A 157 -19.80 -8.32 36.43
N PHE A 158 -19.36 -7.08 36.11
CA PHE A 158 -18.31 -6.77 35.15
C PHE A 158 -17.61 -5.45 35.51
N ILE A 159 -16.31 -5.33 35.22
CA ILE A 159 -15.48 -4.15 35.50
C ILE A 159 -14.84 -3.59 34.22
N VAL A 160 -14.97 -2.28 34.02
CA VAL A 160 -14.22 -1.52 33.00
C VAL A 160 -13.07 -0.77 33.66
N ILE A 161 -11.85 -1.03 33.22
CA ILE A 161 -10.64 -0.35 33.68
C ILE A 161 -10.31 0.78 32.69
N ALA A 162 -10.61 2.01 33.08
CA ALA A 162 -10.40 3.24 32.31
C ALA A 162 -9.50 4.24 33.06
N ASP A 163 -8.55 3.72 33.86
CA ASP A 163 -7.73 4.45 34.84
C ASP A 163 -6.51 5.17 34.22
N GLY A 164 -6.54 5.35 32.89
CA GLY A 164 -5.54 6.06 32.12
C GLY A 164 -4.17 5.38 32.04
N VAL A 165 -3.21 6.10 31.44
CA VAL A 165 -1.89 5.58 31.05
C VAL A 165 -1.05 5.01 32.21
N LYS A 166 -1.31 5.44 33.45
CA LYS A 166 -0.59 4.98 34.66
C LYS A 166 -1.32 3.85 35.40
N SER A 167 -2.35 3.26 34.78
CA SER A 167 -3.12 2.21 35.42
C SER A 167 -2.22 1.04 35.84
N LYS A 168 -2.27 0.69 37.13
CA LYS A 168 -1.56 -0.46 37.70
C LYS A 168 -2.35 -1.76 37.55
N PHE A 169 -3.56 -1.69 37.03
CA PHE A 169 -4.48 -2.83 36.92
C PHE A 169 -4.36 -3.57 35.59
N CYS A 170 -3.60 -3.03 34.63
CA CYS A 170 -3.43 -3.66 33.30
C CYS A 170 -2.76 -5.04 33.40
N SER A 171 -1.77 -5.20 34.29
CA SER A 171 -1.08 -6.48 34.50
C SER A 171 -2.01 -7.58 35.05
N ALA A 172 -3.09 -7.22 35.72
CA ALA A 172 -4.10 -8.19 36.15
C ALA A 172 -4.85 -8.80 34.95
N ILE A 173 -4.96 -8.06 33.83
CA ILE A 173 -5.55 -8.51 32.57
C ILE A 173 -4.50 -9.26 31.73
N THR A 174 -3.35 -8.65 31.45
CA THR A 174 -2.35 -9.19 30.51
C THR A 174 -1.51 -10.31 31.09
N GLY A 175 -1.45 -10.43 32.43
CA GLY A 175 -0.64 -11.41 33.13
C GLY A 175 0.86 -11.08 33.15
N LYS A 176 1.26 -9.91 32.62
CA LYS A 176 2.66 -9.45 32.55
C LYS A 176 2.73 -8.00 33.05
N ASP A 177 3.87 -7.62 33.62
CA ASP A 177 4.14 -6.20 33.90
C ASP A 177 4.79 -5.57 32.66
N GLU A 178 4.12 -4.56 32.09
CA GLU A 178 4.49 -3.93 30.82
C GLU A 178 4.63 -2.42 31.06
N PRO A 179 5.77 -1.95 31.59
CA PRO A 179 5.93 -0.57 32.02
C PRO A 179 5.91 0.42 30.85
N LEU A 180 5.59 1.67 31.16
CA LEU A 180 5.67 2.76 30.19
C LEU A 180 7.13 3.05 29.82
N VAL A 181 7.36 3.22 28.52
CA VAL A 181 8.64 3.61 27.92
C VAL A 181 8.51 5.03 27.35
N PRO A 182 9.47 5.93 27.61
CA PRO A 182 9.50 7.25 26.99
C PRO A 182 9.75 7.15 25.47
N PHE A 183 8.90 7.78 24.65
CA PHE A 183 9.07 7.82 23.18
C PHE A 183 10.15 8.80 22.71
N GLY A 184 10.90 9.42 23.63
CA GLY A 184 11.92 10.41 23.30
C GLY A 184 11.34 11.71 22.71
N ARG A 185 10.05 11.98 22.94
CA ARG A 185 9.33 13.17 22.44
C ARG A 185 8.54 13.80 23.58
N SER A 186 8.34 15.11 23.48
CA SER A 186 7.53 15.86 24.43
C SER A 186 6.62 16.85 23.70
N VAL A 187 5.57 17.30 24.38
CA VAL A 187 4.66 18.33 23.87
C VAL A 187 4.53 19.48 24.86
N PHE A 188 4.78 20.70 24.38
CA PHE A 188 4.32 21.90 25.06
C PHE A 188 2.86 22.15 24.74
N ARG A 189 2.04 22.37 25.75
CA ARG A 189 0.63 22.73 25.60
C ARG A 189 0.36 24.10 26.17
N MET A 190 -0.36 24.90 25.40
CA MET A 190 -0.76 26.26 25.75
C MET A 190 -2.20 26.52 25.29
N LEU A 191 -2.89 27.40 26.01
CA LEU A 191 -4.17 27.97 25.60
C LEU A 191 -4.02 29.49 25.55
N ILE A 192 -4.23 30.07 24.38
CA ILE A 192 -4.11 31.52 24.17
C ILE A 192 -5.52 32.09 24.01
N PRO A 193 -5.91 33.17 24.72
CA PRO A 193 -7.16 33.88 24.43
C PRO A 193 -7.18 34.32 22.96
N PHE A 194 -8.12 33.81 22.16
CA PHE A 194 -8.03 33.95 20.70
C PHE A 194 -8.23 35.39 20.24
N GLU A 195 -8.96 36.20 21.02
CA GLU A 195 -9.09 37.65 20.84
C GLU A 195 -7.74 38.36 20.73
N LYS A 196 -6.77 38.02 21.59
CA LYS A 196 -5.42 38.60 21.55
C LYS A 196 -4.67 38.31 20.25
N VAL A 197 -4.99 37.19 19.60
CA VAL A 197 -4.41 36.83 18.30
C VAL A 197 -5.00 37.70 17.19
N TYR A 198 -6.26 38.12 17.30
CA TYR A 198 -6.90 39.02 16.35
C TYR A 198 -6.55 40.51 16.56
N GLU A 199 -6.13 40.89 17.76
CA GLU A 199 -5.61 42.23 18.08
C GLU A 199 -4.22 42.49 17.47
N ASP A 200 -3.40 41.44 17.29
CA ASP A 200 -2.10 41.53 16.61
C ASP A 200 -2.31 41.41 15.09
N GLU A 201 -2.16 42.50 14.35
CA GLU A 201 -2.41 42.56 12.90
C GLU A 201 -1.58 41.53 12.10
N GLU A 202 -0.35 41.24 12.55
CA GLU A 202 0.54 40.28 11.90
C GLU A 202 0.12 38.84 12.15
N LEU A 203 -0.52 38.53 13.27
CA LEU A 203 -1.10 37.20 13.52
C LEU A 203 -2.49 37.08 12.90
N ALA A 204 -3.30 38.13 13.00
CA ALA A 204 -4.68 38.14 12.53
C ALA A 204 -4.80 37.76 11.05
N LYS A 205 -3.82 38.14 10.21
CA LYS A 205 -3.79 37.80 8.78
C LYS A 205 -3.79 36.29 8.49
N HIS A 206 -3.36 35.45 9.44
CA HIS A 206 -3.30 33.99 9.27
C HIS A 206 -4.58 33.26 9.72
N PHE A 207 -5.47 33.95 10.43
CA PHE A 207 -6.71 33.39 11.00
C PHE A 207 -7.98 34.11 10.54
N ARG A 208 -7.92 35.41 10.24
CA ARG A 208 -9.08 36.21 9.82
C ARG A 208 -9.47 35.86 8.39
N GLY A 209 -10.75 35.53 8.19
CA GLY A 209 -11.28 35.14 6.87
C GLY A 209 -11.00 33.68 6.50
N GLU A 210 -10.36 32.91 7.39
CA GLU A 210 -10.04 31.50 7.20
C GLU A 210 -11.02 30.64 8.01
N GLY A 211 -11.35 29.44 7.51
CA GLY A 211 -12.17 28.47 8.25
C GLY A 211 -11.52 28.00 9.57
N HIS A 212 -12.32 27.46 10.49
CA HIS A 212 -11.79 26.86 11.71
C HIS A 212 -11.15 25.51 11.40
N GLY A 213 -10.02 25.18 12.00
CA GLY A 213 -9.29 23.98 11.61
C GLY A 213 -7.88 23.91 12.18
N TRP A 214 -7.13 22.90 11.76
CA TRP A 214 -5.74 22.76 12.16
C TRP A 214 -4.85 23.70 11.36
N TRP A 215 -4.05 24.50 12.06
CA TRP A 215 -2.99 25.33 11.51
C TRP A 215 -1.66 24.82 12.01
N ILE A 216 -0.86 24.22 11.11
CA ILE A 216 0.26 23.36 11.44
C ILE A 216 1.59 23.82 10.83
N PRO A 217 2.29 24.81 11.41
CA PRO A 217 3.66 25.06 11.04
C PRO A 217 4.57 23.89 11.43
N CYS A 218 5.30 23.34 10.45
CA CYS A 218 6.10 22.14 10.61
C CYS A 218 7.55 22.35 10.13
N ASN A 219 8.50 21.84 10.90
CA ASN A 219 9.90 21.66 10.54
C ASN A 219 10.18 20.14 10.53
N PRO A 220 9.98 19.47 9.37
CA PRO A 220 10.17 18.02 9.28
C PRO A 220 11.59 17.56 9.67
N PRO A 221 12.70 18.20 9.19
CA PRO A 221 14.05 17.82 9.60
C PRO A 221 14.27 17.85 11.12
N ALA A 222 13.73 18.86 11.81
CA ALA A 222 13.83 18.96 13.28
C ALA A 222 12.81 18.07 14.01
N TRP A 223 11.85 17.47 13.31
CA TRP A 223 10.67 16.79 13.87
C TRP A 223 9.94 17.65 14.92
N THR A 224 9.80 18.94 14.59
CA THR A 224 9.13 19.92 15.44
C THR A 224 7.95 20.47 14.68
N PHE A 225 6.75 20.40 15.25
CA PHE A 225 5.57 20.97 14.64
C PHE A 225 4.62 21.53 15.69
N VAL A 226 3.88 22.55 15.29
CA VAL A 226 2.91 23.26 16.12
C VAL A 226 1.53 22.93 15.59
N VAL A 227 0.69 22.24 16.34
CA VAL A 227 -0.72 22.03 15.99
C VAL A 227 -1.55 23.09 16.71
N SER A 228 -2.20 23.95 15.93
CA SER A 228 -3.04 25.03 16.44
C SER A 228 -4.48 24.93 15.96
N TYR A 229 -5.47 25.14 16.83
CA TYR A 229 -6.88 25.21 16.44
C TYR A 229 -7.74 25.88 17.52
N PRO A 230 -8.85 26.55 17.16
CA PRO A 230 -9.72 27.19 18.13
C PRO A 230 -10.54 26.16 18.92
N CYS A 231 -10.88 26.49 20.16
CA CYS A 231 -11.75 25.68 21.01
C CYS A 231 -12.64 26.57 21.90
N ARG A 232 -13.64 25.94 22.55
CA ARG A 232 -14.61 26.61 23.43
C ARG A 232 -15.30 27.79 22.73
N GLY A 233 -15.97 27.52 21.61
CA GLY A 233 -16.69 28.54 20.85
C GLY A 233 -15.81 29.67 20.30
N GLY A 234 -14.51 29.43 20.13
CA GLY A 234 -13.55 30.39 19.59
C GLY A 234 -12.93 31.29 20.65
N GLN A 235 -13.18 31.04 21.94
CA GLN A 235 -12.60 31.83 23.04
C GLN A 235 -11.09 31.62 23.18
N PHE A 236 -10.60 30.40 22.92
CA PHE A 236 -9.20 30.04 23.05
C PHE A 236 -8.65 29.42 21.77
N LEU A 237 -7.39 29.68 21.49
CA LEU A 237 -6.58 28.97 20.51
C LEU A 237 -5.69 27.97 21.25
N ASN A 238 -5.89 26.69 20.98
CA ASN A 238 -5.03 25.62 21.49
C ASN A 238 -3.73 25.59 20.71
N ILE A 239 -2.60 25.43 21.41
CA ILE A 239 -1.30 25.18 20.82
C ILE A 239 -0.73 23.90 21.42
N GLY A 240 -0.50 22.90 20.59
CA GLY A 240 0.30 21.72 20.90
C GLY A 240 1.59 21.74 20.09
N LEU A 241 2.72 21.97 20.73
CA LEU A 241 4.03 22.01 20.06
C LEU A 241 4.80 20.74 20.42
N LEU A 242 4.96 19.85 19.44
CA LEU A 242 5.68 18.60 19.59
C LEU A 242 7.16 18.81 19.24
N HIS A 243 8.07 18.26 20.05
CA HIS A 243 9.52 18.40 19.87
C HIS A 243 10.32 17.21 20.42
N LYS A 244 11.57 17.08 19.98
CA LYS A 244 12.50 15.98 20.34
C LYS A 244 13.16 16.12 21.72
N SER A 245 13.25 17.32 22.31
CA SER A 245 14.08 17.52 23.51
C SER A 245 13.45 16.90 24.77
N ARG A 246 14.23 16.06 25.46
CA ARG A 246 13.88 15.48 26.78
C ARG A 246 13.89 16.55 27.86
N SER A 247 12.92 16.48 28.77
CA SER A 247 13.12 17.04 30.11
C SER A 247 14.31 16.32 30.76
N GLN A 248 15.27 17.07 31.32
CA GLN A 248 16.40 16.50 32.06
C GLN A 248 16.02 16.12 33.51
N THR A 249 14.78 16.36 33.95
CA THR A 249 14.39 16.31 35.37
C THR A 249 13.31 15.29 35.73
N ALA A 250 12.55 14.74 34.79
CA ALA A 250 11.46 13.83 35.14
C ALA A 250 11.90 12.36 35.16
N ALA A 251 11.91 11.75 36.35
CA ALA A 251 11.71 10.31 36.47
C ALA A 251 10.38 9.92 35.80
N ALA A 252 10.31 8.74 35.21
CA ALA A 252 9.11 8.24 34.54
C ALA A 252 7.88 8.35 35.47
N GLY A 253 6.98 9.32 35.23
CA GLY A 253 5.73 9.40 35.98
C GLY A 253 5.22 10.76 36.46
N GLU A 254 5.83 11.91 36.18
CA GLU A 254 5.24 13.22 36.53
C GLU A 254 4.57 13.91 35.32
N TRP A 255 3.38 14.49 35.51
CA TRP A 255 2.56 15.09 34.43
C TRP A 255 2.93 16.54 34.11
N HIS A 256 3.74 17.19 34.95
CA HIS A 256 4.14 18.60 34.80
C HIS A 256 5.60 18.76 35.18
N ASP A 257 6.46 19.05 34.20
CA ASP A 257 7.74 19.68 34.48
C ASP A 257 7.56 21.20 34.58
N VAL A 258 8.35 21.83 35.44
CA VAL A 258 8.52 23.29 35.42
C VAL A 258 9.23 23.65 34.12
N THR A 259 8.46 24.11 33.13
CA THR A 259 8.99 24.65 31.89
C THR A 259 8.83 26.15 31.84
N THR A 260 9.63 26.82 31.01
CA THR A 260 9.57 28.26 30.83
C THR A 260 9.17 28.58 29.40
N LEU A 261 8.55 29.74 29.20
CA LEU A 261 8.33 30.27 27.85
C LEU A 261 9.65 30.36 27.06
N GLN A 262 10.78 30.60 27.73
CA GLN A 262 12.09 30.62 27.09
C GLN A 262 12.45 29.24 26.49
N SER A 263 12.18 28.15 27.21
CA SER A 263 12.39 26.78 26.70
C SER A 263 11.57 26.50 25.43
N VAL A 264 10.35 27.04 25.35
CA VAL A 264 9.54 26.97 24.12
C VAL A 264 10.23 27.74 22.99
N LEU A 265 10.63 28.99 23.26
CA LEU A 265 11.27 29.86 22.27
C LEU A 265 12.59 29.30 21.74
N ASP A 266 13.36 28.59 22.56
CA ASP A 266 14.61 27.96 22.15
C ASP A 266 14.35 26.81 21.16
N VAL A 267 13.29 26.02 21.39
CA VAL A 267 12.87 24.93 20.49
C VAL A 267 12.38 25.46 19.13
N ILE A 268 11.72 26.62 19.12
CA ILE A 268 11.19 27.25 17.89
C ILE A 268 11.99 28.47 17.44
N LYS A 269 13.29 28.55 17.77
CA LYS A 269 14.13 29.71 17.44
C LYS A 269 14.18 30.00 15.94
N ASP A 270 14.14 28.94 15.12
CA ASP A 270 14.20 28.96 13.66
C ASP A 270 12.81 29.01 13.00
N PHE A 271 11.75 29.16 13.79
CA PHE A 271 10.38 29.33 13.28
C PHE A 271 10.08 30.79 12.95
N HIS A 272 9.15 30.99 12.02
CA HIS A 272 8.70 32.30 11.57
C HIS A 272 8.38 33.22 12.77
N PRO A 273 8.76 34.52 12.73
CA PRO A 273 8.53 35.45 13.83
C PRO A 273 7.10 35.46 14.38
N ALA A 274 6.10 35.27 13.53
CA ALA A 274 4.70 35.17 13.93
C ALA A 274 4.45 34.01 14.92
N ILE A 275 5.02 32.83 14.70
CA ILE A 275 4.85 31.68 15.61
C ILE A 275 5.47 31.98 16.98
N ARG A 276 6.63 32.63 16.99
CA ARG A 276 7.28 33.10 18.23
C ARG A 276 6.49 34.19 18.94
N ARG A 277 5.79 35.09 18.21
CA ARG A 277 4.84 36.05 18.78
C ARG A 277 3.65 35.34 19.41
N LEU A 278 3.10 34.34 18.72
CA LEU A 278 1.94 33.58 19.16
C LEU A 278 2.22 32.90 20.51
N VAL A 279 3.30 32.13 20.65
CA VAL A 279 3.59 31.43 21.93
C VAL A 279 3.86 32.38 23.09
N LYS A 280 4.35 33.60 22.84
CA LYS A 280 4.55 34.64 23.88
C LYS A 280 3.24 35.17 24.47
N MET A 281 2.11 34.95 23.81
CA MET A 281 0.79 35.32 24.31
C MET A 281 0.20 34.30 25.30
N ALA A 282 0.84 33.14 25.44
CA ALA A 282 0.39 32.09 26.35
C ALA A 282 0.55 32.54 27.81
N PRO A 283 -0.52 32.50 28.64
CA PRO A 283 -0.44 32.83 30.05
C PRO A 283 0.30 31.76 30.86
N GLU A 284 0.26 30.51 30.40
CA GLU A 284 0.95 29.37 30.98
C GLU A 284 1.43 28.40 29.89
N VAL A 285 2.52 27.69 30.15
CA VAL A 285 3.05 26.62 29.31
C VAL A 285 3.16 25.36 30.16
N LYS A 286 2.66 24.23 29.64
CA LYS A 286 2.81 22.92 30.27
C LYS A 286 3.61 21.99 29.37
N LEU A 287 4.59 21.31 29.95
CA LEU A 287 5.37 20.28 29.25
C LEU A 287 4.84 18.89 29.63
N PHE A 288 4.58 18.06 28.62
CA PHE A 288 4.20 16.66 28.80
C PHE A 288 5.17 15.77 28.04
N THR A 289 5.83 14.87 28.76
CA THR A 289 6.65 13.81 28.15
C THR A 289 5.73 12.73 27.58
N LEU A 290 5.92 12.39 26.31
CA LEU A 290 5.16 11.34 25.65
C LEU A 290 5.75 9.98 26.04
N ASN A 291 4.96 9.19 26.75
CA ASN A 291 5.27 7.82 27.12
C ASN A 291 4.22 6.90 26.52
N GLY A 292 4.61 5.68 26.19
CA GLY A 292 3.66 4.63 25.84
C GLY A 292 4.29 3.26 26.04
N ARG A 293 3.71 2.25 25.42
CA ARG A 293 4.16 0.87 25.50
C ARG A 293 3.74 0.16 24.21
N ASP A 294 4.15 -1.08 24.03
CA ASP A 294 3.66 -1.88 22.91
C ASP A 294 2.20 -2.31 23.14
N PRO A 295 1.41 -2.57 22.08
CA PRO A 295 0.02 -2.99 22.24
C PRO A 295 -0.09 -4.33 22.98
N TYR A 296 -1.11 -4.46 23.82
CA TYR A 296 -1.34 -5.69 24.59
C TYR A 296 -1.82 -6.86 23.72
N ASP A 297 -1.48 -8.08 24.15
CA ASP A 297 -1.95 -9.33 23.56
C ASP A 297 -3.47 -9.55 23.75
N THR A 298 -4.03 -9.00 24.84
CA THR A 298 -5.47 -9.07 25.16
C THR A 298 -5.91 -7.82 25.91
N LEU A 299 -7.15 -7.39 25.69
CA LEU A 299 -7.81 -6.32 26.44
C LEU A 299 -8.78 -6.86 27.50
N TRP A 300 -8.94 -8.18 27.58
CA TRP A 300 -9.92 -8.85 28.43
C TRP A 300 -9.31 -9.98 29.26
N LYS A 301 -9.80 -10.11 30.50
CA LYS A 301 -9.65 -11.31 31.32
C LYS A 301 -10.79 -11.43 32.33
N GLY A 302 -11.32 -12.63 32.49
CA GLY A 302 -12.37 -12.91 33.47
C GLY A 302 -13.61 -12.04 33.23
N ARG A 303 -13.93 -11.18 34.20
CA ARG A 303 -15.03 -10.21 34.19
C ARG A 303 -14.51 -8.78 34.09
N SER A 304 -13.38 -8.55 33.42
CA SER A 304 -12.80 -7.22 33.30
C SER A 304 -12.25 -6.93 31.91
N VAL A 305 -12.36 -5.68 31.50
CA VAL A 305 -11.77 -5.16 30.26
C VAL A 305 -10.98 -3.87 30.53
N ILE A 306 -9.99 -3.57 29.71
CA ILE A 306 -9.27 -2.29 29.70
C ILE A 306 -9.66 -1.45 28.47
N ILE A 307 -9.80 -0.14 28.65
CA ILE A 307 -10.15 0.82 27.58
C ILE A 307 -9.36 2.14 27.68
N GLY A 308 -9.38 2.94 26.62
CA GLY A 308 -8.77 4.27 26.55
C GLY A 308 -7.26 4.24 26.74
N ASP A 309 -6.69 5.31 27.30
CA ASP A 309 -5.24 5.42 27.53
C ASP A 309 -4.67 4.30 28.44
N ALA A 310 -5.51 3.57 29.20
CA ALA A 310 -5.06 2.38 29.92
C ALA A 310 -4.75 1.21 28.98
N ALA A 311 -5.54 1.07 27.91
CA ALA A 311 -5.41 0.04 26.88
C ALA A 311 -4.41 0.42 25.76
N HIS A 312 -4.45 1.65 25.26
CA HIS A 312 -3.73 2.06 24.04
C HIS A 312 -3.04 3.42 24.15
N PRO A 313 -2.08 3.61 25.07
CA PRO A 313 -1.39 4.88 25.20
C PRO A 313 -0.59 5.23 23.93
N MET A 314 -0.90 6.37 23.31
CA MET A 314 -0.35 6.76 22.00
C MET A 314 0.00 8.24 21.89
N ALA A 315 0.80 8.62 20.89
CA ALA A 315 1.14 10.01 20.63
C ALA A 315 -0.04 10.80 20.01
N PRO A 316 -0.14 12.12 20.21
CA PRO A 316 -1.29 12.92 19.78
C PRO A 316 -1.15 13.43 18.33
N THR A 317 -0.94 12.53 17.35
CA THR A 317 -0.66 12.89 15.94
C THR A 317 -1.85 12.71 15.00
N HIS A 318 -2.76 11.76 15.26
CA HIS A 318 -3.87 11.39 14.37
C HIS A 318 -5.28 11.71 14.90
N ALA A 319 -5.36 12.41 16.05
CA ALA A 319 -6.60 12.66 16.78
C ALA A 319 -7.40 11.40 17.18
N GLN A 320 -6.76 10.23 17.29
CA GLN A 320 -7.46 8.97 17.53
C GLN A 320 -7.65 8.56 19.00
N ALA A 321 -6.78 8.96 19.93
CA ALA A 321 -6.83 8.44 21.31
C ALA A 321 -8.20 8.61 21.99
N GLY A 322 -8.78 9.82 21.94
CA GLY A 322 -10.11 10.08 22.51
C GLY A 322 -11.27 9.54 21.66
N VAL A 323 -11.05 9.38 20.36
CA VAL A 323 -12.04 8.84 19.42
C VAL A 323 -12.19 7.34 19.63
N LEU A 324 -11.09 6.59 19.69
CA LEU A 324 -11.10 5.16 20.02
C LEU A 324 -11.73 4.92 21.39
N ALA A 325 -11.50 5.77 22.38
CA ALA A 325 -12.17 5.66 23.67
C ALA A 325 -13.71 5.77 23.58
N LEU A 326 -14.24 6.55 22.62
CA LEU A 326 -15.69 6.62 22.34
C LEU A 326 -16.16 5.36 21.60
N GLU A 327 -15.39 4.87 20.63
CA GLU A 327 -15.71 3.66 19.86
C GLU A 327 -15.70 2.41 20.72
N GLU A 328 -14.69 2.26 21.59
CA GLU A 328 -14.61 1.21 22.62
C GLU A 328 -15.85 1.21 23.52
N ALA A 329 -16.27 2.39 23.98
CA ALA A 329 -17.50 2.51 24.76
C ALA A 329 -18.75 2.14 23.95
N ALA A 330 -18.86 2.58 22.68
CA ALA A 330 -19.96 2.23 21.81
C ALA A 330 -20.03 0.71 21.52
N ALA A 331 -18.89 0.06 21.38
CA ALA A 331 -18.81 -1.40 21.26
C ALA A 331 -19.34 -2.10 22.51
N LEU A 332 -19.00 -1.59 23.70
CA LEU A 332 -19.58 -2.09 24.95
C LEU A 332 -21.10 -1.85 25.01
N GLU A 333 -21.64 -0.72 24.53
CA GLU A 333 -23.09 -0.50 24.44
C GLU A 333 -23.76 -1.60 23.61
N MET A 334 -23.29 -1.80 22.38
CA MET A 334 -23.90 -2.72 21.41
C MET A 334 -23.80 -4.18 21.85
N LEU A 335 -22.66 -4.58 22.40
CA LEU A 335 -22.46 -5.96 22.83
C LEU A 335 -23.21 -6.29 24.11
N PHE A 336 -23.47 -5.34 25.00
CA PHE A 336 -24.10 -5.63 26.29
C PHE A 336 -25.59 -5.35 26.36
N GLU A 337 -26.18 -4.74 25.34
CA GLU A 337 -27.63 -4.52 25.28
C GLU A 337 -28.40 -5.85 25.47
N GLY A 338 -29.26 -5.91 26.48
CA GLY A 338 -30.07 -7.11 26.80
C GLY A 338 -29.31 -8.28 27.45
N VAL A 339 -28.00 -8.14 27.76
CA VAL A 339 -27.20 -9.20 28.39
C VAL A 339 -27.39 -9.21 29.91
N SER A 340 -27.48 -10.39 30.53
CA SER A 340 -27.61 -10.48 31.99
C SER A 340 -27.03 -11.71 32.68
N ASP A 341 -26.50 -12.69 31.94
CA ASP A 341 -25.85 -13.87 32.53
C ASP A 341 -24.32 -13.83 32.37
N LEU A 342 -23.62 -14.47 33.31
CA LEU A 342 -22.16 -14.42 33.40
C LEU A 342 -21.43 -15.07 32.21
N LYS A 343 -21.97 -16.16 31.66
CA LYS A 343 -21.32 -16.88 30.55
C LYS A 343 -21.32 -16.00 29.31
N THR A 344 -22.44 -15.32 29.05
CA THR A 344 -22.56 -14.35 27.96
C THR A 344 -21.66 -13.14 28.18
N ILE A 345 -21.52 -12.64 29.42
CA ILE A 345 -20.56 -11.55 29.73
C ILE A 345 -19.15 -11.90 29.25
N GLN A 346 -18.61 -13.04 29.70
CA GLN A 346 -17.24 -13.44 29.34
C GLN A 346 -17.07 -13.62 27.82
N LYS A 347 -18.06 -14.24 27.17
CA LYS A 347 -18.08 -14.42 25.70
C LYS A 347 -18.03 -13.06 24.98
N HIS A 348 -18.85 -12.10 25.41
CA HIS A 348 -18.96 -10.79 24.79
C HIS A 348 -17.73 -9.92 25.03
N LEU A 349 -17.12 -9.99 26.22
CA LEU A 349 -15.87 -9.29 26.49
C LEU A 349 -14.69 -9.85 25.70
N LYS A 350 -14.64 -11.18 25.52
CA LYS A 350 -13.65 -11.77 24.63
C LYS A 350 -13.85 -11.27 23.20
N ALA A 351 -15.08 -11.29 22.69
CA ALA A 351 -15.40 -10.81 21.35
C ALA A 351 -15.05 -9.32 21.17
N TYR A 352 -15.36 -8.49 22.18
CA TYR A 352 -14.92 -7.11 22.25
C TYR A 352 -13.40 -6.98 22.13
N SER A 353 -12.65 -7.76 22.94
CA SER A 353 -11.19 -7.69 22.95
C SER A 353 -10.61 -8.14 21.61
N ASP A 354 -11.10 -9.23 21.03
CA ASP A 354 -10.62 -9.75 19.75
C ASP A 354 -10.84 -8.73 18.62
N HIS A 355 -11.94 -7.96 18.66
CA HIS A 355 -12.25 -6.93 17.65
C HIS A 355 -11.51 -5.62 17.88
N MET A 356 -11.52 -5.09 19.11
CA MET A 356 -10.97 -3.76 19.41
C MET A 356 -9.44 -3.76 19.47
N ARG A 357 -8.81 -4.88 19.87
CA ARG A 357 -7.34 -4.97 19.98
C ARG A 357 -6.61 -4.58 18.68
N PRO A 358 -6.91 -5.15 17.50
CA PRO A 358 -6.22 -4.75 16.27
C PRO A 358 -6.45 -3.27 15.90
N LEU A 359 -7.66 -2.73 16.12
CA LEU A 359 -7.96 -1.31 15.86
C LEU A 359 -7.14 -0.37 16.74
N CYS A 360 -7.11 -0.65 18.05
CA CYS A 360 -6.35 0.12 19.03
C CYS A 360 -4.85 -0.01 18.80
N ALA A 361 -4.35 -1.23 18.56
CA ALA A 361 -2.94 -1.49 18.30
C ALA A 361 -2.45 -0.77 17.04
N ARG A 362 -3.23 -0.81 15.96
CA ARG A 362 -2.95 -0.09 14.71
C ARG A 362 -2.75 1.40 14.93
N ALA A 363 -3.70 2.05 15.60
CA ALA A 363 -3.62 3.49 15.87
C ALA A 363 -2.47 3.85 16.82
N GLN A 364 -2.22 3.01 17.83
CA GLN A 364 -1.14 3.17 18.78
C GLN A 364 0.23 3.12 18.09
N ILE A 365 0.45 2.13 17.23
CA ILE A 365 1.72 1.96 16.52
C ILE A 365 1.95 3.12 15.54
N LEU A 366 0.97 3.41 14.67
CA LEU A 366 1.06 4.49 13.69
C LEU A 366 1.27 5.87 14.32
N SER A 367 0.71 6.10 15.51
CA SER A 367 0.88 7.38 16.19
C SER A 367 2.23 7.48 16.91
N SER A 368 2.75 6.37 17.43
CA SER A 368 3.87 6.39 18.36
C SER A 368 5.23 6.15 17.70
N TYR A 369 5.25 5.47 16.57
CA TYR A 369 6.48 5.10 15.85
C TYR A 369 6.47 5.69 14.44
N PRO A 370 7.62 6.12 13.91
CA PRO A 370 7.75 6.46 12.49
C PRO A 370 7.80 5.16 11.69
N VAL A 371 6.64 4.59 11.37
CA VAL A 371 6.55 3.21 10.87
C VAL A 371 7.23 3.05 9.51
N HIS A 372 7.36 4.11 8.72
CA HIS A 372 8.05 4.08 7.43
C HIS A 372 9.58 4.13 7.54
N GLU A 373 10.08 4.65 8.67
CA GLU A 373 11.52 4.77 8.95
C GLU A 373 12.00 3.68 9.93
N ASN A 374 11.10 2.84 10.44
CA ASN A 374 11.37 1.85 11.47
C ASN A 374 10.77 0.48 11.11
N ALA A 375 11.62 -0.43 10.62
CA ALA A 375 11.24 -1.77 10.20
C ALA A 375 10.61 -2.61 11.34
N GLU A 376 11.08 -2.46 12.58
CA GLU A 376 10.50 -3.15 13.74
C GLU A 376 9.07 -2.64 14.01
N ALA A 377 8.85 -1.32 13.97
CA ALA A 377 7.53 -0.74 14.11
C ALA A 377 6.61 -1.12 12.94
N MET A 378 7.16 -1.24 11.73
CA MET A 378 6.41 -1.74 10.57
C MET A 378 5.98 -3.19 10.74
N GLN A 379 6.89 -4.04 11.23
CA GLN A 379 6.57 -5.43 11.54
C GLN A 379 5.51 -5.52 12.64
N LYS A 380 5.63 -4.73 13.72
CA LYS A 380 4.61 -4.63 14.77
C LYS A 380 3.25 -4.24 14.20
N LEU A 381 3.21 -3.28 13.27
CA LEU A 381 1.98 -2.86 12.61
C LEU A 381 1.40 -3.97 11.73
N ARG A 382 2.22 -4.64 10.93
CA ARG A 382 1.80 -5.77 10.08
C ARG A 382 1.29 -6.97 10.88
N ASN A 383 1.78 -7.19 12.10
CA ASN A 383 1.26 -8.24 12.99
C ASN A 383 -0.20 -7.98 13.43
N VAL A 384 -0.67 -6.73 13.40
CA VAL A 384 -2.01 -6.35 13.87
C VAL A 384 -2.91 -5.77 12.78
N TYR A 385 -2.36 -5.43 11.61
CA TYR A 385 -3.08 -4.79 10.51
C TYR A 385 -2.58 -5.26 9.13
N GLN A 386 -3.48 -5.89 8.36
CA GLN A 386 -3.20 -6.47 7.03
C GLN A 386 -3.62 -5.58 5.85
N GLY A 387 -4.32 -4.46 6.13
CA GLY A 387 -4.81 -3.57 5.08
C GLY A 387 -3.72 -2.66 4.49
N PRO A 388 -4.11 -1.78 3.56
CA PRO A 388 -3.19 -0.80 2.97
C PRO A 388 -2.65 0.13 4.06
N ILE A 389 -1.33 0.25 4.14
CA ILE A 389 -0.68 1.20 5.04
C ILE A 389 -0.36 2.42 4.18
N PRO A 390 -0.81 3.63 4.57
CA PRO A 390 -0.46 4.88 3.91
C PRO A 390 1.03 4.98 3.57
N ASP A 391 1.43 5.64 2.48
CA ASP A 391 2.82 5.60 1.98
C ASP A 391 3.76 6.66 2.60
N VAL A 392 3.23 7.61 3.39
CA VAL A 392 4.00 8.73 3.98
C VAL A 392 3.62 8.91 5.45
N ASP A 393 4.57 9.11 6.37
CA ASP A 393 4.31 9.39 7.80
C ASP A 393 3.70 10.81 8.04
N LEU A 394 2.87 11.29 7.11
CA LEU A 394 2.06 12.49 7.23
C LEU A 394 0.64 12.07 7.57
N SER A 395 0.26 12.25 8.84
CA SER A 395 -1.05 11.97 9.44
C SER A 395 -2.26 12.65 8.78
N PHE A 396 -2.03 13.36 7.68
CA PHE A 396 -2.93 14.31 7.06
C PHE A 396 -3.31 13.94 5.62
N ASP A 397 -2.67 12.94 5.03
CA ASP A 397 -3.03 12.43 3.71
C ASP A 397 -4.42 11.75 3.73
N ARG A 398 -5.08 11.71 2.57
CA ARG A 398 -6.37 11.05 2.42
C ARG A 398 -6.31 9.58 2.82
N SER A 399 -5.22 8.87 2.53
CA SER A 399 -5.07 7.46 2.94
C SER A 399 -5.11 7.27 4.47
N TYR A 400 -4.54 8.19 5.25
CA TYR A 400 -4.63 8.19 6.71
C TYR A 400 -6.04 8.51 7.21
N LYS A 401 -6.73 9.45 6.57
CA LYS A 401 -8.13 9.77 6.90
C LYS A 401 -9.03 8.59 6.60
N ASP A 402 -8.88 7.97 5.44
CA ASP A 402 -9.65 6.78 5.07
C ASP A 402 -9.35 5.63 6.05
N LEU A 403 -8.10 5.42 6.44
CA LEU A 403 -7.72 4.39 7.41
C LEU A 403 -8.40 4.54 8.78
N PHE A 404 -8.54 5.78 9.26
CA PHE A 404 -9.04 6.06 10.61
C PHE A 404 -10.50 6.49 10.69
N TYR A 405 -11.06 7.09 9.64
CA TYR A 405 -12.37 7.76 9.68
C TYR A 405 -13.44 7.03 8.88
N SER A 406 -13.08 6.09 8.01
CA SER A 406 -14.03 5.40 7.13
C SER A 406 -14.80 4.26 7.80
N HIS A 407 -14.30 3.72 8.91
CA HIS A 407 -14.93 2.58 9.57
C HIS A 407 -16.11 3.02 10.45
N ASN A 408 -17.08 2.12 10.64
CA ASN A 408 -18.29 2.38 11.40
C ASN A 408 -18.44 1.32 12.50
N ILE A 409 -18.00 1.68 13.70
CA ILE A 409 -18.03 0.78 14.86
C ILE A 409 -19.44 0.30 15.22
N LEU A 410 -20.49 1.09 14.93
CA LEU A 410 -21.87 0.72 15.28
C LEU A 410 -22.40 -0.41 14.41
N ASP A 411 -22.08 -0.39 13.12
CA ASP A 411 -22.49 -1.44 12.18
C ASP A 411 -21.64 -2.70 12.39
N GLU A 412 -20.32 -2.56 12.57
CA GLU A 412 -19.43 -3.69 12.88
C GLU A 412 -19.87 -4.45 14.14
N MET A 413 -20.29 -3.71 15.19
CA MET A 413 -20.75 -4.32 16.43
C MET A 413 -22.16 -4.91 16.32
N ARG A 414 -23.01 -4.39 15.43
CA ARG A 414 -24.31 -5.00 15.11
C ARG A 414 -24.10 -6.37 14.47
N GLU A 415 -23.25 -6.45 13.44
CA GLU A 415 -22.93 -7.72 12.78
C GLU A 415 -22.26 -8.72 13.74
N LEU A 416 -21.32 -8.25 14.57
CA LEU A 416 -20.69 -9.11 15.57
C LEU A 416 -21.71 -9.62 16.58
N ARG A 417 -22.67 -8.79 17.00
CA ARG A 417 -23.72 -9.17 17.92
C ARG A 417 -24.65 -10.23 17.31
N GLU A 418 -25.08 -10.04 16.06
CA GLU A 418 -25.90 -11.02 15.33
C GLU A 418 -25.21 -12.38 15.25
N LYS A 419 -23.90 -12.41 14.96
CA LYS A 419 -23.10 -13.65 14.95
C LYS A 419 -23.07 -14.32 16.32
N LEU A 420 -22.93 -13.54 17.39
CA LEU A 420 -22.90 -14.06 18.76
C LEU A 420 -24.24 -14.66 19.18
N ASP A 421 -25.35 -14.06 18.77
CA ASP A 421 -26.73 -14.49 19.04
C ASP A 421 -27.11 -15.73 18.21
N LEU A 422 -26.72 -15.80 16.93
CA LEU A 422 -26.88 -16.99 16.09
C LEU A 422 -26.10 -18.20 16.67
N ALA A 423 -24.86 -17.98 17.10
CA ALA A 423 -24.06 -19.03 17.74
C ALA A 423 -24.63 -19.49 19.10
N ALA A 424 -25.50 -18.69 19.74
CA ALA A 424 -26.19 -19.07 20.97
C ALA A 424 -27.46 -19.91 20.71
N THR A 425 -28.12 -19.71 19.56
CA THR A 425 -29.35 -20.42 19.17
C THR A 425 -29.08 -21.78 18.50
N SER A 426 -27.88 -22.01 17.95
CA SER A 426 -27.50 -23.26 17.28
C SER A 426 -26.96 -24.37 18.20
N GLN A 427 -26.96 -24.19 19.53
CA GLN A 427 -26.48 -25.20 20.49
C GLN A 427 -27.64 -26.05 21.07
N THR A 428 -27.92 -27.21 20.46
CA THR A 428 -28.56 -28.35 21.18
C THR A 428 -27.60 -28.90 22.26
N PRO A 429 -28.10 -29.41 23.40
CA PRO A 429 -27.24 -29.84 24.50
C PRO A 429 -26.41 -31.07 24.08
N PRO A 430 -25.11 -31.18 24.43
CA PRO A 430 -24.31 -32.34 24.09
C PRO A 430 -24.57 -33.49 25.09
N ASP A 431 -24.86 -34.67 24.54
CA ASP A 431 -24.69 -35.94 25.24
C ASP A 431 -23.20 -36.15 25.58
N SER A 432 -22.97 -36.67 26.78
CA SER A 432 -21.66 -37.00 27.31
C SER A 432 -21.07 -38.23 26.60
N ASP A 433 -20.09 -38.01 25.72
CA ASP A 433 -18.91 -38.85 25.50
C ASP A 433 -18.41 -38.68 24.04
N SER A 434 -17.35 -37.89 23.85
CA SER A 434 -16.30 -38.15 22.85
C SER A 434 -15.30 -36.99 22.77
N GLU A 435 -14.24 -37.07 23.57
CA GLU A 435 -12.96 -36.46 23.19
C GLU A 435 -12.31 -37.33 22.11
N LYS A 436 -12.16 -36.79 20.89
CA LYS A 436 -10.97 -36.85 20.01
C LYS A 436 -11.28 -36.45 18.56
N ALA A 437 -10.48 -35.49 18.07
CA ALA A 437 -10.03 -35.25 16.69
C ALA A 437 -11.06 -35.25 15.53
N PHE A 438 -11.23 -34.10 14.84
CA PHE A 438 -10.73 -33.83 13.47
C PHE A 438 -11.09 -32.42 12.98
N ILE A 439 -10.31 -31.98 12.00
CA ILE A 439 -10.33 -30.73 11.19
C ILE A 439 -11.53 -30.73 10.22
N ALA A 440 -12.17 -29.57 9.97
CA ALA A 440 -12.70 -29.14 8.65
C ALA A 440 -13.66 -27.93 8.77
N THR A 441 -13.46 -26.94 7.90
CA THR A 441 -14.36 -25.81 7.65
C THR A 441 -15.43 -26.26 6.64
N PRO A 442 -16.74 -26.07 6.88
CA PRO A 442 -17.73 -26.32 5.84
C PRO A 442 -17.97 -25.08 4.98
N VAL A 443 -17.87 -25.32 3.67
CA VAL A 443 -18.41 -24.51 2.57
C VAL A 443 -19.91 -24.82 2.48
N PHE A 444 -20.78 -23.81 2.37
CA PHE A 444 -22.20 -24.01 2.09
C PHE A 444 -22.45 -23.95 0.58
N GLU A 445 -22.99 -25.04 0.05
CA GLU A 445 -23.71 -25.14 -1.23
C GLU A 445 -25.12 -24.55 -1.05
N GLU A 446 -25.61 -23.77 -2.02
CA GLU A 446 -27.04 -23.48 -2.16
C GLU A 446 -27.54 -24.03 -3.50
N ASP A 447 -28.53 -24.92 -3.43
CA ASP A 447 -29.37 -25.37 -4.54
C ASP A 447 -30.74 -24.64 -4.44
N PRO A 448 -31.33 -24.17 -5.56
CA PRO A 448 -32.49 -23.31 -5.56
C PRO A 448 -33.78 -24.12 -5.63
N THR A 449 -34.85 -23.66 -4.97
CA THR A 449 -36.26 -23.65 -5.43
C THR A 449 -37.24 -23.60 -4.26
N THR A 450 -37.97 -22.49 -4.12
CA THR A 450 -39.45 -22.40 -4.15
C THR A 450 -39.90 -20.96 -3.82
N MET A 451 -40.54 -20.29 -4.79
CA MET A 451 -41.91 -19.73 -4.74
C MET A 451 -42.21 -18.87 -3.51
N GLY A 452 -42.37 -17.55 -3.59
CA GLY A 452 -43.19 -16.82 -4.55
C GLY A 452 -44.59 -16.60 -3.98
N ALA A 453 -44.81 -15.47 -3.28
CA ALA A 453 -46.11 -14.80 -3.15
C ALA A 453 -45.92 -13.47 -2.40
N GLU A 454 -46.76 -12.48 -2.75
CA GLU A 454 -46.86 -11.12 -2.17
C GLU A 454 -45.92 -10.06 -2.76
N ILE A 455 -46.26 -9.57 -3.95
CA ILE A 455 -46.65 -8.18 -4.23
C ILE A 455 -47.31 -8.20 -5.61
N ALA A 456 -48.58 -8.59 -5.62
CA ALA A 456 -49.49 -8.42 -6.73
C ALA A 456 -50.83 -8.02 -6.11
N THR A 457 -51.02 -6.72 -5.88
CA THR A 457 -52.33 -6.07 -5.61
C THR A 457 -52.15 -4.56 -5.44
N ALA A 458 -51.83 -3.85 -6.54
CA ALA A 458 -52.15 -2.42 -6.67
C ALA A 458 -51.96 -1.97 -8.13
N THR A 459 -52.64 -2.64 -9.06
CA THR A 459 -52.82 -2.15 -10.43
C THR A 459 -54.27 -2.36 -10.84
N GLU A 460 -55.19 -1.86 -10.02
CA GLU A 460 -56.59 -1.68 -10.38
C GLU A 460 -56.99 -0.25 -10.02
N ARG A 461 -56.74 0.65 -10.97
CA ARG A 461 -57.52 1.87 -11.28
C ARG A 461 -56.71 2.64 -12.30
N GLY A 462 -56.70 2.11 -13.52
CA GLY A 462 -56.39 2.94 -14.67
C GLY A 462 -57.50 3.97 -14.82
N ASP A 463 -57.12 5.24 -14.92
CA ASP A 463 -57.88 6.20 -15.70
C ASP A 463 -56.94 7.20 -16.36
N LYS A 464 -57.30 7.52 -17.60
CA LYS A 464 -56.51 8.11 -18.69
C LYS A 464 -56.75 9.62 -18.83
N GLU A 465 -55.95 10.22 -19.71
CA GLU A 465 -56.06 11.54 -20.35
C GLU A 465 -55.51 12.71 -19.50
N VAL A 466 -54.61 13.56 -19.98
CA VAL A 466 -54.54 14.30 -21.26
C VAL A 466 -53.04 14.58 -21.55
N VAL A 467 -52.39 14.01 -22.57
CA VAL A 467 -52.32 14.43 -24.00
C VAL A 467 -52.06 15.92 -24.23
N THR A 468 -50.77 16.25 -24.30
CA THR A 468 -50.11 16.95 -25.42
C THR A 468 -50.81 18.12 -26.13
N THR A 469 -50.24 19.31 -25.98
CA THR A 469 -50.06 20.28 -27.09
C THR A 469 -48.73 21.00 -26.81
N MET A 470 -47.68 20.74 -27.61
CA MET A 470 -47.25 21.58 -28.75
C MET A 470 -46.92 23.02 -28.32
N LYS A 471 -45.81 23.65 -28.69
CA LYS A 471 -44.77 23.38 -29.68
C LYS A 471 -43.76 24.53 -29.49
N ALA A 472 -42.50 24.19 -29.69
CA ALA A 472 -41.53 24.99 -30.44
C ALA A 472 -41.21 26.41 -29.97
N GLU A 473 -39.95 26.58 -29.58
CA GLU A 473 -39.02 27.66 -29.97
C GLU A 473 -38.00 27.78 -28.84
N HIS A 474 -36.87 27.09 -28.98
CA HIS A 474 -35.54 27.68 -28.89
C HIS A 474 -34.48 26.57 -29.01
N PRO A 475 -33.45 26.78 -29.84
CA PRO A 475 -32.39 25.81 -30.06
C PRO A 475 -31.50 25.68 -28.81
N SER A 476 -31.24 24.42 -28.46
CA SER A 476 -30.09 23.90 -27.71
C SER A 476 -29.65 24.65 -26.45
N THR A 477 -30.12 24.13 -25.32
CA THR A 477 -29.46 24.00 -24.00
C THR A 477 -28.95 25.27 -23.33
N THR A 478 -29.84 25.90 -22.56
CA THR A 478 -29.54 26.85 -21.48
C THR A 478 -29.42 26.12 -20.13
N GLN A 479 -28.27 26.33 -19.46
CA GLN A 479 -28.12 26.67 -18.03
C GLN A 479 -28.52 25.66 -16.91
N PRO A 480 -28.13 25.91 -15.63
CA PRO A 480 -26.90 26.55 -15.12
C PRO A 480 -26.33 25.87 -13.85
N ILE A 481 -25.02 26.09 -13.58
CA ILE A 481 -24.36 25.89 -12.26
C ILE A 481 -24.30 24.39 -11.89
N ILE A 482 -23.13 23.78 -11.69
CA ILE A 482 -22.38 23.76 -10.42
C ILE A 482 -21.05 23.07 -10.74
N THR A 483 -19.96 23.76 -10.38
CA THR A 483 -18.76 23.21 -9.76
C THR A 483 -18.32 21.81 -10.18
N GLU A 484 -17.35 21.70 -11.09
CA GLU A 484 -16.60 20.45 -11.22
C GLU A 484 -15.20 20.68 -11.80
N ALA A 485 -14.23 20.07 -11.13
CA ALA A 485 -12.90 19.69 -11.60
C ALA A 485 -12.04 20.77 -12.28
N LYS A 486 -11.03 21.29 -11.57
CA LYS A 486 -9.67 20.73 -11.63
C LYS A 486 -9.17 20.50 -13.06
N MET A 487 -8.24 21.38 -13.44
CA MET A 487 -6.98 21.04 -14.07
C MET A 487 -7.06 20.17 -15.32
N ARG A 488 -7.06 20.84 -16.49
CA ARG A 488 -6.15 20.42 -17.54
C ARG A 488 -4.92 21.32 -17.51
N MET A 489 -3.81 20.64 -17.30
CA MET A 489 -2.53 20.92 -17.93
C MET A 489 -1.87 22.24 -17.51
N GLY A 490 -0.84 22.08 -16.67
CA GLY A 490 0.34 22.90 -16.84
C GLY A 490 0.79 22.85 -18.30
N ALA A 491 0.83 24.02 -18.91
CA ALA A 491 1.92 24.42 -19.77
C ALA A 491 2.68 25.47 -18.92
N GLU A 492 4.00 25.54 -18.86
CA GLU A 492 5.03 25.29 -19.86
C GLU A 492 6.30 24.87 -19.07
N VAL A 493 6.93 23.72 -19.35
CA VAL A 493 7.95 23.52 -20.38
C VAL A 493 8.75 24.78 -20.69
N ALA A 494 9.89 24.95 -20.02
CA ALA A 494 11.10 25.47 -20.65
C ALA A 494 12.31 25.23 -19.72
N SER A 495 12.90 24.04 -19.81
CA SER A 495 14.35 23.95 -19.66
C SER A 495 14.91 24.01 -21.08
N ALA A 496 15.71 25.01 -21.40
CA ALA A 496 16.71 24.91 -22.46
C ALA A 496 17.77 25.99 -22.30
N ALA A 497 19.00 25.54 -22.57
CA ALA A 497 20.21 26.31 -22.86
C ALA A 497 21.05 26.77 -21.66
N GLU A 498 21.99 25.88 -21.31
CA GLU A 498 23.43 26.07 -21.54
C GLU A 498 24.03 27.47 -21.31
N LEU A 499 25.15 27.53 -20.57
CA LEU A 499 26.42 28.07 -21.12
C LEU A 499 27.63 27.85 -20.18
N ASN A 500 28.61 27.14 -20.75
CA ASN A 500 30.07 27.23 -20.67
C ASN A 500 30.84 27.75 -19.44
N VAL A 501 31.68 26.83 -18.94
CA VAL A 501 33.16 26.83 -18.79
C VAL A 501 33.93 28.16 -18.60
N ASP A 502 34.88 28.07 -17.65
CA ASP A 502 36.07 28.90 -17.37
C ASP A 502 35.90 30.12 -16.45
N GLU A 503 36.27 29.95 -15.17
CA GLU A 503 37.49 30.55 -14.61
C GLU A 503 37.68 30.16 -13.12
N VAL A 504 38.87 29.65 -12.82
CA VAL A 504 39.37 29.32 -11.47
C VAL A 504 39.75 30.62 -10.74
N PRO A 505 39.54 30.70 -9.40
CA PRO A 505 40.71 30.98 -8.57
C PRO A 505 40.91 29.98 -7.42
N LYS A 506 42.19 29.67 -7.24
CA LYS A 506 42.84 28.91 -6.17
C LYS A 506 42.59 29.54 -4.79
N SER A 507 42.47 28.70 -3.75
CA SER A 507 43.48 28.48 -2.69
C SER A 507 42.86 28.16 -1.33
N GLY A 508 43.32 27.07 -0.69
CA GLY A 508 43.25 26.90 0.77
C GLY A 508 42.74 25.56 1.30
N VAL A 509 43.62 24.55 1.31
CA VAL A 509 43.65 23.39 2.24
C VAL A 509 43.86 23.96 3.66
N ASP A 510 43.37 23.50 4.82
CA ASP A 510 42.93 22.23 5.41
C ASP A 510 42.10 22.59 6.66
N ASP A 511 41.08 21.81 7.02
CA ASP A 511 40.91 21.25 8.38
C ASP A 511 39.54 20.57 8.51
N ARG A 512 39.61 19.28 8.87
CA ARG A 512 38.49 18.36 9.08
C ARG A 512 37.66 18.79 10.30
N ASP A 513 36.34 18.86 10.17
CA ASP A 513 35.41 18.82 11.31
C ASP A 513 35.06 17.35 11.64
N PRO A 514 35.44 16.85 12.83
CA PRO A 514 35.14 15.51 13.30
C PRO A 514 33.89 15.54 14.21
N SER A 515 32.68 15.49 13.64
CA SER A 515 31.48 15.34 14.49
C SER A 515 30.21 14.78 13.81
N ILE A 516 30.36 13.97 12.75
CA ILE A 516 29.26 13.10 12.28
C ILE A 516 29.45 11.71 12.93
N GLU A 517 29.08 11.60 14.20
CA GLU A 517 28.85 10.28 14.82
C GLU A 517 27.39 9.88 14.58
N SER A 518 27.19 9.08 13.52
CA SER A 518 25.94 8.38 13.21
C SER A 518 25.62 7.36 14.30
N LYS A 519 24.52 7.55 15.05
CA LYS A 519 23.88 6.45 15.80
C LYS A 519 22.88 5.73 14.90
N ASP A 520 23.41 5.14 13.83
CA ASP A 520 22.79 4.12 12.97
C ASP A 520 23.65 2.86 13.08
N GLU A 521 23.55 2.16 14.20
CA GLU A 521 24.28 0.89 14.39
C GLU A 521 23.45 -0.34 14.02
N ASP A 522 22.12 -0.25 13.88
CA ASP A 522 21.27 -1.44 13.68
C ASP A 522 20.63 -1.58 12.27
N ALA A 523 21.03 -0.75 11.30
CA ALA A 523 20.72 -0.93 9.87
C ALA A 523 21.95 -1.35 9.04
N LYS A 524 22.93 -2.00 9.69
CA LYS A 524 24.12 -2.53 9.00
C LYS A 524 23.94 -4.02 8.76
N HIS A 525 23.56 -4.43 7.55
CA HIS A 525 23.84 -5.80 7.13
C HIS A 525 25.35 -6.01 7.18
N SER A 526 25.81 -6.83 8.11
CA SER A 526 27.24 -7.12 8.19
C SER A 526 27.67 -8.02 7.02
N LEU A 527 28.92 -7.92 6.56
CA LEU A 527 29.47 -8.85 5.56
C LEU A 527 29.29 -10.32 5.99
N VAL A 528 29.38 -10.57 7.30
CA VAL A 528 29.22 -11.91 7.90
C VAL A 528 27.77 -12.40 7.80
N GLU A 529 26.80 -11.54 8.09
CA GLU A 529 25.38 -11.84 7.99
C GLU A 529 24.97 -12.18 6.55
N LEU A 530 25.39 -11.35 5.58
CA LEU A 530 25.14 -11.62 4.17
C LEU A 530 25.81 -12.93 3.71
N ALA A 531 27.04 -13.21 4.15
CA ALA A 531 27.70 -14.49 3.88
C ALA A 531 26.92 -15.69 4.48
N GLN A 532 26.32 -15.52 5.66
CA GLN A 532 25.49 -16.53 6.30
C GLN A 532 24.18 -16.78 5.53
N HIS A 533 23.54 -15.72 5.01
CA HIS A 533 22.37 -15.83 4.14
C HIS A 533 22.70 -16.56 2.83
N ILE A 534 23.82 -16.20 2.19
CA ILE A 534 24.33 -16.86 0.98
C ILE A 534 24.52 -18.36 1.24
N LEU A 535 25.20 -18.74 2.32
CA LEU A 535 25.43 -20.14 2.67
C LEU A 535 24.12 -20.89 2.95
N SER A 536 23.19 -20.28 3.68
CA SER A 536 21.90 -20.87 4.01
C SER A 536 21.07 -21.15 2.76
N ALA A 537 20.91 -20.14 1.89
CA ALA A 537 20.15 -20.27 0.66
C ALA A 537 20.78 -21.28 -0.31
N ALA A 538 22.11 -21.29 -0.44
CA ALA A 538 22.83 -22.25 -1.27
C ALA A 538 22.59 -23.71 -0.79
N LYS A 539 22.58 -23.96 0.53
CA LYS A 539 22.27 -25.28 1.10
C LYS A 539 20.86 -25.76 0.79
N VAL A 540 19.88 -24.86 0.79
CA VAL A 540 18.49 -25.20 0.41
C VAL A 540 18.42 -25.68 -1.03
N ILE A 541 19.02 -24.92 -1.96
CA ILE A 541 19.06 -25.25 -3.38
C ILE A 541 19.79 -26.59 -3.60
N ASP A 542 21.02 -26.71 -3.08
CA ASP A 542 21.84 -27.93 -3.25
C ASP A 542 21.16 -29.17 -2.66
N GLY A 543 20.57 -29.03 -1.46
CA GLY A 543 19.83 -30.09 -0.81
C GLY A 543 18.61 -30.54 -1.62
N HIS A 544 17.86 -29.60 -2.22
CA HIS A 544 16.72 -29.93 -3.07
C HIS A 544 17.15 -30.63 -4.36
N LEU A 545 18.19 -30.12 -5.04
CA LEU A 545 18.72 -30.73 -6.27
C LEU A 545 19.22 -32.16 -6.01
N THR A 546 19.94 -32.36 -4.91
CA THR A 546 20.43 -33.69 -4.49
C THR A 546 19.29 -34.66 -4.19
N ARG A 547 18.27 -34.25 -3.44
CA ARG A 547 17.11 -35.10 -3.10
C ARG A 547 16.25 -35.46 -4.32
N SER A 548 16.11 -34.54 -5.27
CA SER A 548 15.30 -34.72 -6.48
C SER A 548 16.06 -35.43 -7.62
N GLY A 549 17.38 -35.59 -7.50
CA GLY A 549 18.22 -36.08 -8.59
C GLY A 549 18.34 -35.11 -9.78
N ALA A 550 17.99 -33.83 -9.56
CA ALA A 550 18.08 -32.81 -10.60
C ALA A 550 19.55 -32.45 -10.88
N PRO A 551 19.90 -32.10 -12.14
CA PRO A 551 21.27 -31.75 -12.49
C PRO A 551 21.73 -30.48 -11.77
N GLN A 552 22.97 -30.51 -11.28
CA GLN A 552 23.60 -29.36 -10.64
C GLN A 552 23.94 -28.26 -11.67
N PRO A 553 23.79 -26.97 -11.33
CA PRO A 553 24.21 -25.89 -12.21
C PRO A 553 25.72 -25.91 -12.42
N SER A 554 26.16 -25.55 -13.62
CA SER A 554 27.58 -25.51 -13.98
C SER A 554 27.88 -24.28 -14.83
N LEU A 555 29.02 -23.66 -14.56
CA LEU A 555 29.58 -22.58 -15.39
C LEU A 555 30.30 -23.13 -16.62
N LEU A 556 30.97 -24.28 -16.47
CA LEU A 556 31.90 -24.80 -17.48
C LEU A 556 31.30 -25.89 -18.37
N ASP A 557 30.29 -26.63 -17.90
CA ASP A 557 29.66 -27.67 -18.72
C ASP A 557 28.80 -27.01 -19.82
N PRO A 558 29.17 -27.14 -21.11
CA PRO A 558 28.41 -26.54 -22.20
C PRO A 558 27.03 -27.19 -22.38
N ASN A 559 26.76 -28.34 -21.76
CA ASN A 559 25.46 -29.01 -21.76
C ASN A 559 24.71 -28.86 -20.43
N GLY A 560 25.20 -28.01 -19.53
CA GLY A 560 24.58 -27.76 -18.24
C GLY A 560 23.11 -27.33 -18.33
N PRO A 561 22.36 -27.44 -17.21
CA PRO A 561 20.95 -27.08 -17.17
C PRO A 561 20.74 -25.60 -17.49
N LYS A 562 19.64 -25.29 -18.18
CA LYS A 562 19.27 -23.91 -18.57
C LYS A 562 18.72 -23.08 -17.41
N ALA A 563 18.24 -23.73 -16.35
CA ALA A 563 17.57 -23.10 -15.23
C ALA A 563 17.55 -24.02 -14.01
N LEU A 564 17.38 -23.43 -12.82
CA LEU A 564 16.97 -24.18 -11.64
C LEU A 564 15.49 -24.58 -11.75
N PRO A 565 15.05 -25.67 -11.08
CA PRO A 565 13.65 -26.04 -10.99
C PRO A 565 12.75 -24.89 -10.49
N LEU A 566 11.52 -24.82 -10.99
CA LEU A 566 10.58 -23.72 -10.71
C LEU A 566 9.76 -23.91 -9.42
N SER A 567 10.17 -24.82 -8.52
CA SER A 567 9.44 -25.04 -7.26
C SER A 567 9.51 -23.78 -6.37
N PRO A 568 8.44 -23.45 -5.60
CA PRO A 568 8.45 -22.29 -4.71
C PRO A 568 9.64 -22.28 -3.74
N GLU A 569 10.00 -23.43 -3.17
CA GLU A 569 11.16 -23.59 -2.28
C GLU A 569 12.47 -23.12 -2.95
N ILE A 570 12.74 -23.59 -4.18
CA ILE A 570 13.93 -23.20 -4.93
C ILE A 570 13.88 -21.73 -5.34
N GLN A 571 12.73 -21.23 -5.79
CA GLN A 571 12.63 -19.85 -6.23
C GLN A 571 12.84 -18.89 -5.05
N THR A 572 12.25 -19.13 -3.88
CA THR A 572 12.50 -18.33 -2.68
C THR A 572 13.98 -18.33 -2.28
N ALA A 573 14.61 -19.51 -2.22
CA ALA A 573 16.03 -19.60 -1.87
C ALA A 573 16.94 -18.93 -2.92
N LYS A 574 16.64 -19.09 -4.21
CA LYS A 574 17.36 -18.43 -5.31
C LYS A 574 17.31 -16.91 -5.17
N LEU A 575 16.14 -16.36 -4.84
CA LEU A 575 15.94 -14.93 -4.74
C LEU A 575 16.70 -14.34 -3.55
N LEU A 576 16.65 -14.98 -2.39
CA LEU A 576 17.48 -14.60 -1.23
C LEU A 576 18.98 -14.68 -1.57
N LEU A 577 19.41 -15.76 -2.22
CA LEU A 577 20.80 -15.93 -2.65
C LEU A 577 21.27 -14.80 -3.58
N GLN A 578 20.44 -14.46 -4.58
CA GLN A 578 20.75 -13.38 -5.52
C GLN A 578 20.81 -12.01 -4.84
N GLN A 579 19.89 -11.71 -3.93
CA GLN A 579 19.89 -10.48 -3.15
C GLN A 579 21.17 -10.34 -2.33
N SER A 580 21.46 -11.35 -1.50
CA SER A 580 22.61 -11.27 -0.58
C SER A 580 23.95 -11.23 -1.32
N LEU A 581 24.05 -11.88 -2.49
CA LEU A 581 25.23 -11.76 -3.36
C LEU A 581 25.40 -10.34 -3.92
N LEU A 582 24.32 -9.71 -4.34
CA LEU A 582 24.35 -8.33 -4.84
C LEU A 582 24.78 -7.36 -3.74
N ASP A 583 24.12 -7.41 -2.58
CA ASP A 583 24.41 -6.51 -1.48
C ASP A 583 25.83 -6.68 -0.95
N LEU A 584 26.30 -7.93 -0.81
CA LEU A 584 27.68 -8.21 -0.41
C LEU A 584 28.68 -7.65 -1.42
N ASN A 585 28.43 -7.83 -2.72
CA ASN A 585 29.29 -7.30 -3.77
C ASN A 585 29.33 -5.76 -3.77
N LEU A 586 28.17 -5.10 -3.58
CA LEU A 586 28.08 -3.65 -3.50
C LEU A 586 28.81 -3.10 -2.27
N LEU A 587 28.67 -3.75 -1.11
CA LEU A 587 29.39 -3.38 0.11
C LEU A 587 30.91 -3.52 -0.03
N VAL A 588 31.39 -4.57 -0.68
CA VAL A 588 32.83 -4.81 -0.90
C VAL A 588 33.41 -3.86 -1.96
N THR A 589 32.65 -3.56 -3.01
CA THR A 589 33.09 -2.67 -4.10
C THR A 589 33.12 -1.20 -3.63
N GLY A 590 32.10 -0.77 -2.90
CA GLY A 590 31.92 0.62 -2.51
C GLY A 590 31.61 1.55 -3.70
N PRO A 591 31.23 2.81 -3.43
CA PRO A 591 30.70 3.71 -4.46
C PRO A 591 31.73 4.15 -5.50
N THR A 592 32.98 4.38 -5.11
CA THR A 592 34.04 4.87 -6.01
C THR A 592 34.36 3.84 -7.10
N GLU A 593 34.66 2.61 -6.70
CA GLU A 593 34.96 1.54 -7.67
C GLU A 593 33.70 1.18 -8.46
N PHE A 594 32.52 1.23 -7.83
CA PHE A 594 31.27 0.96 -8.51
C PHE A 594 31.07 1.87 -9.71
N PHE A 595 31.06 3.19 -9.54
CA PHE A 595 30.83 4.11 -10.66
C PHE A 595 31.97 4.08 -11.68
N MET A 596 33.23 4.01 -11.23
CA MET A 596 34.38 4.00 -12.14
C MET A 596 34.38 2.75 -13.03
N ALA A 597 34.18 1.56 -12.46
CA ALA A 597 34.20 0.31 -13.20
C ALA A 597 32.94 0.15 -14.06
N ASN A 598 31.76 0.38 -13.48
CA ASN A 598 30.50 0.09 -14.17
C ASN A 598 30.21 1.05 -15.34
N ALA A 599 30.53 2.35 -15.21
CA ALA A 599 30.34 3.30 -16.31
C ALA A 599 31.15 2.91 -17.57
N LEU A 600 32.31 2.28 -17.36
CA LEU A 600 33.11 1.71 -18.44
C LEU A 600 32.53 0.38 -18.92
N GLN A 601 32.30 -0.56 -18.00
CA GLN A 601 31.96 -1.96 -18.30
C GLN A 601 30.61 -2.12 -19.01
N TRP A 602 29.55 -1.41 -18.59
CA TRP A 602 28.20 -1.61 -19.14
C TRP A 602 28.13 -1.44 -20.66
N ASN A 603 28.91 -0.52 -21.22
CA ASN A 603 28.99 -0.31 -22.66
C ASN A 603 29.64 -1.48 -23.38
N TYR A 604 30.77 -1.96 -22.86
CA TYR A 604 31.58 -2.98 -23.53
C TYR A 604 31.07 -4.40 -23.29
N ASP A 605 30.38 -4.66 -22.18
CA ASP A 605 29.68 -5.92 -21.96
C ASP A 605 28.60 -6.12 -23.02
N LYS A 606 27.75 -5.11 -23.21
CA LYS A 606 26.70 -5.12 -24.24
C LYS A 606 27.29 -5.21 -25.65
N ALA A 607 28.30 -4.39 -25.94
CA ALA A 607 28.96 -4.42 -27.24
C ALA A 607 29.62 -5.77 -27.54
N CYS A 608 30.24 -6.41 -26.54
CA CYS A 608 30.83 -7.73 -26.68
C CYS A 608 29.77 -8.78 -27.06
N ILE A 609 28.66 -8.83 -26.32
CA ILE A 609 27.56 -9.77 -26.62
C ILE A 609 26.96 -9.52 -28.01
N ASP A 610 26.79 -8.27 -28.42
CA ASP A 610 26.35 -7.92 -29.78
C ASP A 610 27.35 -8.37 -30.85
N VAL A 611 28.65 -8.14 -30.66
CA VAL A 611 29.71 -8.60 -31.58
C VAL A 611 29.69 -10.13 -31.71
N LEU A 612 29.61 -10.84 -30.59
CA LEU A 612 29.55 -12.31 -30.60
C LEU A 612 28.32 -12.81 -31.36
N ASN A 613 27.18 -12.12 -31.22
CA ASN A 613 25.92 -12.48 -31.86
C ASN A 613 25.87 -12.14 -33.34
N ARG A 614 26.22 -10.90 -33.70
CA ARG A 614 26.15 -10.37 -35.06
C ARG A 614 27.19 -10.99 -35.99
N LEU A 615 28.37 -11.30 -35.46
CA LEU A 615 29.47 -11.91 -36.21
C LEU A 615 29.55 -13.44 -36.04
N GLU A 616 28.52 -14.05 -35.46
CA GLU A 616 28.34 -15.51 -35.41
C GLU A 616 29.46 -16.26 -34.68
N PHE A 617 30.02 -15.67 -33.62
CA PHE A 617 31.02 -16.35 -32.78
C PHE A 617 30.46 -17.60 -32.10
N TRP A 618 29.16 -17.64 -31.83
CA TRP A 618 28.49 -18.79 -31.22
C TRP A 618 28.75 -20.09 -31.97
N ASP A 619 28.69 -20.06 -33.31
CA ASP A 619 28.88 -21.25 -34.16
C ASP A 619 30.35 -21.47 -34.56
N ALA A 620 31.21 -20.50 -34.29
CA ALA A 620 32.61 -20.57 -34.63
C ALA A 620 33.38 -21.60 -33.79
N VAL A 621 32.84 -21.96 -32.61
CA VAL A 621 33.39 -22.95 -31.68
C VAL A 621 32.42 -24.14 -31.59
N PRO A 622 32.87 -25.40 -31.71
CA PRO A 622 31.98 -26.55 -31.57
C PRO A 622 31.61 -26.83 -30.11
N ILE A 623 30.34 -27.16 -29.83
CA ILE A 623 29.91 -27.65 -28.50
C ILE A 623 30.64 -28.95 -28.17
N GLY A 624 31.26 -29.02 -26.99
CA GLY A 624 32.04 -30.19 -26.54
C GLY A 624 33.42 -30.32 -27.19
N GLY A 625 33.81 -29.39 -28.07
CA GLY A 625 35.14 -29.29 -28.64
C GLY A 625 35.77 -27.92 -28.40
N SER A 626 36.83 -27.62 -29.15
CA SER A 626 37.50 -26.32 -29.12
C SER A 626 37.77 -25.80 -30.53
N ALA A 627 38.07 -24.51 -30.65
CA ALA A 627 38.59 -23.88 -31.87
C ALA A 627 39.72 -22.91 -31.51
N THR A 628 40.71 -22.80 -32.38
CA THR A 628 41.80 -21.83 -32.22
C THR A 628 41.35 -20.42 -32.55
N TYR A 629 42.06 -19.42 -32.03
CA TYR A 629 41.81 -18.01 -32.39
C TYR A 629 41.84 -17.77 -33.91
N ALA A 630 42.77 -18.40 -34.63
CA ALA A 630 42.90 -18.30 -36.09
C ALA A 630 41.70 -18.91 -36.83
N GLU A 631 41.22 -20.08 -36.39
CA GLU A 631 40.03 -20.74 -36.97
C GLU A 631 38.76 -19.91 -36.74
N ILE A 632 38.61 -19.34 -35.54
CA ILE A 632 37.50 -18.44 -35.22
C ILE A 632 37.57 -17.20 -36.10
N ALA A 633 38.74 -16.57 -36.21
CA ALA A 633 38.99 -15.40 -37.05
C ALA A 633 38.63 -15.63 -38.52
N GLN A 634 39.00 -16.80 -39.05
CA GLN A 634 38.64 -17.19 -40.42
C GLN A 634 37.12 -17.37 -40.58
N ARG A 635 36.44 -18.01 -39.62
CA ARG A 635 34.98 -18.24 -39.67
C ARG A 635 34.19 -16.95 -39.58
N VAL A 636 34.48 -16.11 -38.59
CA VAL A 636 33.75 -14.86 -38.32
C VAL A 636 34.23 -13.70 -39.21
N LYS A 637 35.29 -13.90 -40.01
CA LYS A 637 35.88 -12.94 -40.95
C LYS A 637 36.35 -11.64 -40.28
N VAL A 638 36.95 -11.76 -39.11
CA VAL A 638 37.50 -10.65 -38.32
C VAL A 638 38.99 -10.88 -38.11
N PRO A 639 39.86 -9.85 -38.12
CA PRO A 639 41.27 -10.03 -37.80
C PRO A 639 41.48 -10.74 -36.45
N GLU A 640 42.40 -11.70 -36.42
CA GLU A 640 42.66 -12.51 -35.23
C GLU A 640 42.99 -11.67 -33.99
N SER A 641 43.70 -10.56 -34.17
CA SER A 641 44.02 -9.61 -33.09
C SER A 641 42.76 -9.01 -32.44
N ALA A 642 41.70 -8.77 -33.21
CA ALA A 642 40.42 -8.30 -32.69
C ALA A 642 39.62 -9.43 -32.06
N VAL A 643 39.61 -10.64 -32.66
CA VAL A 643 38.99 -11.85 -32.07
C VAL A 643 39.54 -12.13 -30.68
N ARG A 644 40.87 -12.07 -30.51
CA ARG A 644 41.54 -12.24 -29.20
C ARG A 644 41.09 -11.20 -28.18
N ARG A 645 40.88 -9.94 -28.59
CA ARG A 645 40.41 -8.87 -27.69
C ARG A 645 38.96 -9.08 -27.26
N VAL A 646 38.08 -9.42 -28.20
CA VAL A 646 36.66 -9.70 -27.94
C VAL A 646 36.53 -10.90 -27.01
N LEU A 647 37.20 -12.01 -27.31
CA LEU A 647 37.14 -13.23 -26.51
C LEU A 647 37.74 -13.03 -25.11
N ARG A 648 38.81 -12.24 -24.97
CA ARG A 648 39.35 -11.89 -23.65
C ARG A 648 38.30 -11.23 -22.75
N HIS A 649 37.49 -10.34 -23.30
CA HIS A 649 36.38 -9.72 -22.57
C HIS A 649 35.22 -10.71 -22.35
N ALA A 650 34.92 -11.56 -23.33
CA ALA A 650 33.91 -12.60 -23.17
C ALA A 650 34.25 -13.57 -22.01
N PHE A 651 35.53 -13.94 -21.84
CA PHE A 651 36.00 -14.78 -20.75
C PHE A 651 35.78 -14.15 -19.36
N SER A 652 35.92 -12.81 -19.23
CA SER A 652 35.59 -12.14 -17.96
C SER A 652 34.10 -12.22 -17.63
N LEU A 653 33.24 -12.30 -18.64
CA LEU A 653 31.79 -12.53 -18.49
C LEU A 653 31.43 -14.02 -18.34
N ARG A 654 32.41 -14.93 -18.34
CA ARG A 654 32.22 -16.40 -18.39
C ARG A 654 31.47 -16.87 -19.64
N VAL A 655 31.51 -16.07 -20.70
CA VAL A 655 31.00 -16.40 -22.03
C VAL A 655 32.20 -16.87 -22.86
N PHE A 656 32.26 -18.17 -23.14
CA PHE A 656 33.45 -18.90 -23.57
C PHE A 656 34.55 -18.98 -22.49
N ALA A 657 35.52 -19.86 -22.72
CA ALA A 657 36.73 -19.97 -21.91
C ALA A 657 37.92 -20.37 -22.79
N GLU A 658 39.13 -20.08 -22.33
CA GLU A 658 40.36 -20.65 -22.89
C GLU A 658 40.72 -21.91 -22.11
N TYR A 659 40.85 -23.06 -22.79
CA TYR A 659 41.10 -24.33 -22.10
C TYR A 659 42.05 -25.26 -22.88
N PRO A 660 43.13 -25.75 -22.24
CA PRO A 660 43.63 -25.34 -20.92
C PRO A 660 44.01 -23.86 -20.87
N LEU A 661 44.05 -23.27 -19.68
CA LEU A 661 44.42 -21.86 -19.51
C LEU A 661 45.83 -21.60 -20.07
N GLY A 662 45.99 -20.55 -20.86
CA GLY A 662 47.23 -20.23 -21.58
C GLY A 662 47.39 -20.94 -22.93
N SER A 663 46.37 -21.68 -23.38
CA SER A 663 46.37 -22.33 -24.71
C SER A 663 45.87 -21.38 -25.81
N GLU A 664 45.93 -21.82 -27.06
CA GLU A 664 45.29 -21.11 -28.17
C GLU A 664 43.84 -21.57 -28.43
N HIS A 665 43.31 -22.46 -27.58
CA HIS A 665 42.03 -23.12 -27.79
C HIS A 665 40.92 -22.51 -26.94
N VAL A 666 39.85 -22.13 -27.63
CA VAL A 666 38.63 -21.57 -27.05
C VAL A 666 37.57 -22.66 -27.00
N VAL A 667 36.89 -22.78 -25.87
CA VAL A 667 35.81 -23.73 -25.63
C VAL A 667 34.53 -23.01 -25.20
N HIS A 668 33.40 -23.67 -25.40
CA HIS A 668 32.14 -23.22 -24.83
C HIS A 668 32.09 -23.42 -23.30
N THR A 669 31.47 -22.45 -22.64
CA THR A 669 30.85 -22.52 -21.32
C THR A 669 29.36 -22.81 -21.45
N ASN A 670 28.66 -23.05 -20.33
CA ASN A 670 27.19 -23.21 -20.34
C ASN A 670 26.49 -21.98 -20.97
N LEU A 671 26.98 -20.77 -20.65
CA LEU A 671 26.41 -19.51 -21.15
C LEU A 671 26.63 -19.31 -22.65
N SER A 672 27.81 -19.64 -23.17
CA SER A 672 28.14 -19.42 -24.60
C SER A 672 27.61 -20.50 -25.53
N SER A 673 27.35 -21.72 -25.03
CA SER A 673 26.68 -22.77 -25.83
C SER A 673 25.18 -22.54 -25.93
N PHE A 674 24.59 -21.79 -25.00
CA PHE A 674 23.14 -21.62 -24.93
C PHE A 674 22.55 -20.96 -26.19
N PRO A 675 23.15 -19.92 -26.80
CA PRO A 675 22.71 -19.40 -28.09
C PRO A 675 22.76 -20.39 -29.26
N VAL A 676 23.60 -21.43 -29.18
CA VAL A 676 23.63 -22.50 -30.18
C VAL A 676 22.51 -23.52 -29.92
N ARG A 677 22.28 -23.89 -28.64
CA ARG A 677 21.23 -24.83 -28.23
C ARG A 677 19.81 -24.23 -28.27
N GLN A 678 19.69 -22.92 -28.22
CA GLN A 678 18.42 -22.17 -28.21
C GLN A 678 18.51 -20.96 -29.16
N PRO A 679 18.40 -21.16 -30.49
CA PRO A 679 18.65 -20.10 -31.47
C PRO A 679 17.83 -18.82 -31.30
N ASN A 680 16.60 -18.91 -30.78
CA ASN A 680 15.72 -17.75 -30.58
C ASN A 680 16.28 -16.72 -29.57
N VAL A 681 17.18 -17.12 -28.66
CA VAL A 681 17.87 -16.16 -27.77
C VAL A 681 18.76 -15.20 -28.57
N ARG A 682 19.26 -15.60 -29.74
CA ARG A 682 20.04 -14.71 -30.63
C ARG A 682 19.19 -13.56 -31.15
N SER A 683 17.91 -13.82 -31.43
CA SER A 683 16.93 -12.80 -31.79
C SER A 683 16.62 -11.88 -30.62
N TRP A 684 16.54 -12.40 -29.39
CA TRP A 684 16.39 -11.59 -28.17
C TRP A 684 17.59 -10.66 -27.94
N ILE A 685 18.81 -11.20 -28.08
CA ILE A 685 20.07 -10.42 -28.00
C ILE A 685 20.08 -9.34 -29.07
N ALA A 686 19.80 -9.70 -30.33
CA ALA A 686 19.78 -8.75 -31.43
C ALA A 686 18.71 -7.67 -31.22
N HIS A 687 17.52 -8.02 -30.73
CA HIS A 687 16.46 -7.05 -30.45
C HIS A 687 16.92 -5.93 -29.49
N HIS A 688 17.58 -6.32 -28.39
CA HIS A 688 18.07 -5.37 -27.39
C HIS A 688 19.33 -4.63 -27.83
N ALA A 689 20.14 -5.22 -28.71
CA ALA A 689 21.35 -4.60 -29.21
C ALA A 689 21.08 -3.61 -30.34
N GLU A 690 20.19 -3.93 -31.29
CA GLU A 690 19.99 -3.17 -32.52
C GLU A 690 18.80 -2.21 -32.48
N GLU A 691 17.74 -2.56 -31.75
CA GLU A 691 16.54 -1.73 -31.64
C GLU A 691 16.47 -1.02 -30.29
N GLY A 692 16.43 -1.78 -29.20
CA GLY A 692 16.36 -1.20 -27.85
C GLY A 692 17.60 -0.39 -27.48
N GLY A 693 18.77 -0.79 -27.99
CA GLY A 693 20.04 -0.20 -27.65
C GLY A 693 20.22 1.24 -28.10
N PRO A 694 20.13 1.53 -29.41
CA PRO A 694 20.14 2.90 -29.92
C PRO A 694 19.02 3.76 -29.33
N SER A 695 17.82 3.19 -29.15
CA SER A 695 16.69 3.88 -28.54
C SER A 695 16.99 4.31 -27.10
N ALA A 696 17.60 3.45 -26.28
CA ALA A 696 17.95 3.77 -24.90
C ALA A 696 18.98 4.91 -24.80
N VAL A 697 19.94 5.01 -25.74
CA VAL A 697 20.88 6.13 -25.81
C VAL A 697 20.16 7.45 -26.10
N ASN A 698 19.10 7.39 -26.90
CA ASN A 698 18.28 8.55 -27.27
C ASN A 698 17.10 8.81 -26.32
N LEU A 699 17.00 8.10 -25.19
CA LEU A 699 15.89 8.29 -24.24
C LEU A 699 15.89 9.71 -23.64
N ALA A 700 17.04 10.20 -23.17
CA ALA A 700 17.14 11.54 -22.60
C ALA A 700 16.72 12.66 -23.59
N PRO A 701 17.23 12.73 -24.84
CA PRO A 701 16.76 13.73 -25.79
C PRO A 701 15.30 13.54 -26.22
N ALA A 702 14.78 12.30 -26.29
CA ALA A 702 13.37 12.07 -26.58
C ALA A 702 12.44 12.57 -25.47
N LEU A 703 12.78 12.31 -24.20
CA LEU A 703 12.06 12.85 -23.04
C LEU A 703 12.11 14.38 -23.00
N ALA A 704 13.25 14.98 -23.35
CA ALA A 704 13.36 16.43 -23.46
C ALA A 704 12.48 17.00 -24.57
N LYS A 705 12.28 16.27 -25.68
CA LYS A 705 11.45 16.70 -26.83
C LYS A 705 9.95 16.54 -26.57
N TRP A 706 9.51 15.42 -25.98
CA TRP A 706 8.10 15.05 -25.92
C TRP A 706 7.56 14.75 -24.52
N GLY A 707 8.38 14.79 -23.46
CA GLY A 707 8.00 14.27 -22.15
C GLY A 707 7.65 12.79 -22.25
N GLU A 708 6.49 12.40 -21.74
CA GLU A 708 5.98 11.02 -21.82
C GLU A 708 5.39 10.65 -23.20
N GLY A 709 5.23 11.63 -24.10
CA GLY A 709 4.63 11.43 -25.42
C GLY A 709 3.11 11.25 -25.39
N SER A 710 2.43 11.75 -26.43
CA SER A 710 0.97 11.68 -26.59
C SER A 710 0.53 10.82 -27.79
N LEU A 711 1.46 10.49 -28.67
CA LEU A 711 1.25 9.67 -29.87
C LEU A 711 2.15 8.42 -29.81
N PRO A 712 1.75 7.30 -30.42
CA PRO A 712 2.54 6.06 -30.43
C PRO A 712 3.97 6.18 -31.00
N GLY A 713 4.24 7.19 -31.83
CA GLY A 713 5.58 7.46 -32.39
C GLY A 713 6.43 8.44 -31.56
N GLN A 714 5.89 9.05 -30.50
CA GLN A 714 6.62 9.98 -29.63
C GLN A 714 7.42 9.24 -28.54
N THR A 715 8.32 8.35 -28.98
CA THR A 715 9.17 7.49 -28.13
C THR A 715 10.64 7.68 -28.47
N ALA A 716 11.53 7.19 -27.62
CA ALA A 716 12.96 7.18 -27.95
C ALA A 716 13.28 6.33 -29.20
N ALA A 717 12.51 5.26 -29.44
CA ALA A 717 12.57 4.51 -30.68
C ALA A 717 12.10 5.35 -31.89
N GLY A 718 11.00 6.09 -31.78
CA GLY A 718 10.54 7.02 -32.81
C GLY A 718 11.55 8.12 -33.10
N TYR A 719 12.15 8.71 -32.05
CA TYR A 719 13.27 9.66 -32.17
C TYR A 719 14.45 9.08 -32.96
N THR A 720 14.72 7.79 -32.78
CA THR A 720 15.89 7.12 -33.36
C THR A 720 15.65 6.69 -34.80
N PHE A 721 14.48 6.14 -35.08
CA PHE A 721 14.22 5.40 -36.32
C PHE A 721 13.23 6.11 -37.27
N SER A 722 12.38 6.98 -36.74
CA SER A 722 11.37 7.75 -37.48
C SER A 722 11.34 9.24 -37.08
N PRO A 723 12.49 9.95 -37.01
CA PRO A 723 12.55 11.30 -36.43
C PRO A 723 11.73 12.37 -37.17
N GLU A 724 11.30 12.07 -38.39
CA GLU A 724 10.53 12.94 -39.29
C GLU A 724 9.00 12.73 -39.17
N ASP A 725 8.54 11.68 -38.47
CA ASP A 725 7.13 11.27 -38.44
C ASP A 725 6.72 10.66 -37.09
N ASP A 726 6.28 11.53 -36.18
CA ASP A 726 5.86 11.21 -34.82
C ASP A 726 4.56 10.35 -34.76
N THR A 727 3.94 10.04 -35.91
CA THR A 727 2.77 9.14 -35.98
C THR A 727 3.17 7.67 -36.12
N LYS A 728 4.40 7.39 -36.56
CA LYS A 728 4.90 6.03 -36.76
C LYS A 728 5.50 5.48 -35.49
N SER A 729 4.90 4.39 -35.02
CA SER A 729 5.40 3.62 -33.88
C SER A 729 6.63 2.79 -34.26
N LEU A 730 7.24 2.14 -33.25
CA LEU A 730 8.26 1.12 -33.48
C LEU A 730 7.72 -0.01 -34.39
N TRP A 731 6.44 -0.35 -34.29
CA TRP A 731 5.83 -1.42 -35.11
C TRP A 731 5.83 -1.08 -36.60
N ASP A 732 5.47 0.16 -36.94
CA ASP A 732 5.50 0.64 -38.33
C ASP A 732 6.91 0.54 -38.91
N TRP A 733 7.91 0.88 -38.10
CA TRP A 733 9.30 0.76 -38.49
C TRP A 733 9.75 -0.70 -38.61
N LEU A 734 9.43 -1.58 -37.65
CA LEU A 734 9.80 -3.00 -37.72
C LEU A 734 9.20 -3.71 -38.94
N ALA A 735 7.99 -3.32 -39.33
CA ALA A 735 7.29 -3.85 -40.50
C ALA A 735 7.86 -3.28 -41.81
N ALA A 736 8.22 -1.99 -41.84
CA ALA A 736 8.72 -1.32 -43.04
C ALA A 736 10.24 -1.48 -43.28
N ASP A 737 11.03 -1.60 -42.21
CA ASP A 737 12.49 -1.58 -42.27
C ASP A 737 13.09 -2.94 -42.62
N GLY A 738 14.17 -2.85 -43.40
CA GLY A 738 15.14 -3.91 -43.53
C GLY A 738 14.86 -4.95 -44.61
N GLU A 739 15.85 -5.12 -45.49
CA GLU A 739 16.10 -6.37 -46.19
C GLU A 739 17.39 -6.99 -45.63
N ARG A 740 17.29 -8.21 -45.11
CA ARG A 740 18.47 -9.04 -44.78
C ARG A 740 18.27 -10.39 -45.46
N GLU A 741 19.32 -10.89 -46.11
CA GLU A 741 19.25 -12.13 -46.92
C GLU A 741 18.14 -12.11 -48.00
N GLY A 742 17.80 -10.92 -48.51
CA GLY A 742 16.80 -10.74 -49.56
C GLY A 742 15.34 -10.84 -49.11
N LYS A 743 15.05 -10.79 -47.79
CA LYS A 743 13.68 -10.79 -47.25
C LYS A 743 13.36 -9.47 -46.54
N LYS A 744 12.26 -8.82 -46.95
CA LYS A 744 11.66 -7.68 -46.25
C LYS A 744 11.02 -8.14 -44.93
N GLY A 745 10.99 -7.27 -43.91
CA GLY A 745 10.34 -7.55 -42.62
C GLY A 745 11.14 -8.49 -41.71
N TYR A 746 12.46 -8.60 -41.92
CA TYR A 746 13.30 -9.50 -41.12
C TYR A 746 13.35 -9.10 -39.64
N ARG A 747 13.15 -7.81 -39.32
CA ARG A 747 13.07 -7.32 -37.93
C ARG A 747 11.76 -7.71 -37.25
N GLU A 748 10.63 -7.64 -37.96
CA GLU A 748 9.36 -8.20 -37.48
C GLU A 748 9.51 -9.69 -37.16
N LYS A 749 10.10 -10.48 -38.07
CA LYS A 749 10.38 -11.90 -37.81
C LYS A 749 11.28 -12.09 -36.58
N ARG A 750 12.36 -11.33 -36.48
CA ARG A 750 13.29 -11.39 -35.34
C ARG A 750 12.57 -11.08 -34.03
N PHE A 751 11.72 -10.07 -33.99
CA PHE A 751 10.90 -9.75 -32.83
C PHE A 751 10.01 -10.94 -32.44
N GLY A 752 9.34 -11.57 -33.42
CA GLY A 752 8.55 -12.78 -33.20
C GLY A 752 9.38 -13.93 -32.59
N ASP A 753 10.57 -14.19 -33.14
CA ASP A 753 11.49 -15.21 -32.60
C ASP A 753 11.94 -14.86 -31.15
N ALA A 754 12.21 -13.58 -30.87
CA ALA A 754 12.59 -13.09 -29.55
C ALA A 754 11.45 -13.28 -28.53
N MET A 755 10.20 -12.99 -28.91
CA MET A 755 9.04 -13.22 -28.06
C MET A 755 8.83 -14.71 -27.77
N ALA A 756 9.00 -15.57 -28.78
CA ALA A 756 8.91 -17.02 -28.60
C ALA A 756 9.94 -17.55 -27.58
N PHE A 757 11.14 -16.95 -27.51
CA PHE A 757 12.13 -17.29 -26.48
C PHE A 757 11.64 -16.94 -25.06
N THR A 758 11.05 -15.76 -24.86
CA THR A 758 10.61 -15.33 -23.53
C THR A 758 9.42 -16.11 -22.97
N ALA A 759 8.58 -16.68 -23.84
CA ALA A 759 7.35 -17.38 -23.44
C ALA A 759 7.60 -18.52 -22.43
N ASP A 760 8.75 -19.19 -22.54
CA ASP A 760 9.17 -20.32 -21.69
C ASP A 760 10.38 -19.98 -20.78
N SER A 761 10.71 -18.69 -20.64
CA SER A 761 11.86 -18.27 -19.85
C SER A 761 11.60 -18.37 -18.33
N PRO A 762 12.51 -18.92 -17.52
CA PRO A 762 12.42 -18.82 -16.07
C PRO A 762 12.37 -17.35 -15.63
N GLY A 763 11.40 -16.99 -14.78
CA GLY A 763 11.27 -15.66 -14.19
C GLY A 763 10.61 -14.58 -15.05
N MET A 764 10.39 -14.84 -16.34
CA MET A 764 9.61 -13.98 -17.26
C MET A 764 8.65 -14.81 -18.12
N GLY A 765 8.48 -16.07 -17.77
CA GLY A 765 7.79 -17.07 -18.58
C GLY A 765 6.30 -16.90 -18.47
N MET A 766 5.66 -16.74 -19.62
CA MET A 766 4.22 -16.59 -19.75
C MET A 766 3.49 -17.82 -19.21
N LYS A 767 3.93 -19.04 -19.56
CA LYS A 767 3.23 -20.27 -19.12
C LYS A 767 3.17 -20.40 -17.60
N ALA A 768 4.27 -20.08 -16.92
CA ALA A 768 4.30 -20.09 -15.46
C ALA A 768 3.39 -19.02 -14.86
N GLY A 769 3.34 -17.82 -15.47
CA GLY A 769 2.39 -16.76 -15.06
C GLY A 769 0.94 -17.18 -15.21
N LEU A 770 0.58 -17.78 -16.36
CA LEU A 770 -0.78 -18.27 -16.61
C LEU A 770 -1.20 -19.37 -15.64
N ALA A 771 -0.28 -20.27 -15.28
CA ALA A 771 -0.54 -21.35 -14.33
C ALA A 771 -0.83 -20.87 -12.89
N ALA A 772 -0.59 -19.59 -12.57
CA ALA A 772 -0.97 -19.05 -11.26
C ALA A 772 -2.48 -18.76 -11.14
N PHE A 773 -3.17 -18.60 -12.27
CA PHE A 773 -4.62 -18.48 -12.26
C PHE A 773 -5.26 -19.86 -12.28
N ASP A 774 -6.24 -20.08 -11.42
CA ASP A 774 -7.03 -21.32 -11.42
C ASP A 774 -8.00 -21.30 -12.60
N TRP A 775 -7.61 -21.91 -13.73
CA TRP A 775 -8.45 -22.01 -14.92
C TRP A 775 -9.57 -23.05 -14.78
N GLU A 776 -9.46 -23.99 -13.84
CA GLU A 776 -10.46 -25.04 -13.62
C GLU A 776 -11.75 -24.46 -13.04
N GLN A 777 -11.65 -23.34 -12.31
CA GLN A 777 -12.83 -22.63 -11.78
C GLN A 777 -13.80 -22.11 -12.85
N LEU A 778 -13.40 -22.06 -14.12
CA LEU A 778 -14.22 -21.56 -15.23
C LEU A 778 -15.09 -22.65 -15.86
N ASP A 779 -14.85 -23.93 -15.57
CA ASP A 779 -15.56 -25.10 -16.12
C ASP A 779 -15.74 -25.04 -17.66
N GLU A 780 -16.95 -24.83 -18.17
CA GLU A 780 -17.23 -24.52 -19.57
C GLU A 780 -17.28 -23.00 -19.80
N ALA A 781 -16.24 -22.46 -20.44
CA ALA A 781 -16.10 -21.02 -20.64
C ALA A 781 -15.62 -20.63 -22.04
N THR A 782 -16.13 -19.49 -22.52
CA THR A 782 -15.67 -18.83 -23.74
C THR A 782 -14.67 -17.73 -23.39
N ILE A 783 -13.47 -17.85 -23.97
CA ILE A 783 -12.37 -16.89 -23.85
C ILE A 783 -12.26 -16.09 -25.15
N VAL A 784 -12.30 -14.77 -25.05
CA VAL A 784 -11.92 -13.86 -26.13
C VAL A 784 -10.50 -13.38 -25.85
N ASP A 785 -9.53 -13.81 -26.64
CA ASP A 785 -8.11 -13.44 -26.51
C ASP A 785 -7.80 -12.25 -27.41
N LEU A 786 -7.80 -11.04 -26.84
CA LEU A 786 -7.62 -9.78 -27.56
C LEU A 786 -6.12 -9.54 -27.80
N GLY A 787 -5.73 -9.39 -29.07
CA GLY A 787 -4.31 -9.32 -29.46
C GLY A 787 -3.59 -10.66 -29.30
N GLY A 788 -4.31 -11.78 -29.52
CA GLY A 788 -3.80 -13.13 -29.30
C GLY A 788 -2.79 -13.60 -30.36
N SER A 789 -2.50 -12.78 -31.37
CA SER A 789 -1.55 -13.05 -32.45
C SER A 789 -1.85 -14.39 -33.14
N ALA A 790 -0.86 -15.28 -33.27
CA ALA A 790 -1.02 -16.60 -33.87
C ALA A 790 -1.80 -17.60 -32.97
N GLY A 791 -2.30 -17.21 -31.80
CA GLY A 791 -3.20 -18.04 -30.96
C GLY A 791 -2.52 -19.05 -30.03
N HIS A 792 -1.19 -18.99 -29.89
CA HIS A 792 -0.39 -19.93 -29.10
C HIS A 792 -0.84 -20.12 -27.64
N VAL A 793 -1.37 -19.07 -26.99
CA VAL A 793 -1.91 -19.16 -25.62
C VAL A 793 -3.23 -19.93 -25.60
N CYS A 794 -4.16 -19.57 -26.48
CA CYS A 794 -5.42 -20.29 -26.60
C CYS A 794 -5.21 -21.76 -26.95
N PHE A 795 -4.21 -22.11 -27.77
CA PHE A 795 -3.87 -23.51 -28.03
C PHE A 795 -3.40 -24.22 -26.75
N HIS A 796 -2.56 -23.56 -25.95
CA HIS A 796 -2.06 -24.11 -24.69
C HIS A 796 -3.19 -24.31 -23.66
N LEU A 797 -4.01 -23.28 -23.43
CA LEU A 797 -5.14 -23.33 -22.49
C LEU A 797 -6.19 -24.35 -22.94
N ALA A 798 -6.58 -24.35 -24.21
CA ALA A 798 -7.57 -25.30 -24.73
C ALA A 798 -7.06 -26.74 -24.68
N ALA A 799 -5.74 -26.98 -24.83
CA ALA A 799 -5.17 -28.32 -24.69
C ALA A 799 -5.18 -28.83 -23.24
N LEU A 800 -4.97 -27.95 -22.26
CA LEU A 800 -4.96 -28.30 -20.83
C LEU A 800 -6.37 -28.38 -20.23
N HIS A 801 -7.30 -27.57 -20.72
CA HIS A 801 -8.65 -27.43 -20.18
C HIS A 801 -9.68 -27.71 -21.29
N PRO A 802 -10.23 -28.94 -21.37
CA PRO A 802 -11.14 -29.34 -22.44
C PRO A 802 -12.44 -28.51 -22.53
N GLY A 803 -12.90 -27.95 -21.41
CA GLY A 803 -14.10 -27.11 -21.33
C GLY A 803 -13.93 -25.69 -21.90
N LEU A 804 -12.69 -25.27 -22.19
CA LEU A 804 -12.44 -23.93 -22.73
C LEU A 804 -12.58 -23.88 -24.25
N THR A 805 -13.34 -22.88 -24.71
CA THR A 805 -13.44 -22.47 -26.12
C THR A 805 -12.83 -21.08 -26.26
N CYS A 806 -12.03 -20.86 -27.31
CA CYS A 806 -11.27 -19.64 -27.50
C CYS A 806 -11.59 -18.99 -28.85
N VAL A 807 -11.78 -17.67 -28.83
CA VAL A 807 -11.80 -16.82 -30.02
C VAL A 807 -10.61 -15.88 -29.95
N VAL A 808 -9.62 -16.12 -30.80
CA VAL A 808 -8.42 -15.29 -30.92
C VAL A 808 -8.75 -14.09 -31.78
N GLN A 809 -8.58 -12.89 -31.25
CA GLN A 809 -8.77 -11.63 -31.96
C GLN A 809 -7.43 -10.97 -32.23
N ASP A 810 -7.20 -10.57 -33.48
CA ASP A 810 -6.05 -9.76 -33.88
C ASP A 810 -6.34 -9.05 -35.21
N LEU A 811 -5.39 -8.25 -35.72
CA LEU A 811 -5.56 -7.54 -36.98
C LEU A 811 -5.71 -8.50 -38.17
N PRO A 812 -6.37 -8.10 -39.27
CA PRO A 812 -6.67 -8.96 -40.41
C PRO A 812 -5.48 -9.72 -41.03
N GLY A 813 -4.25 -9.22 -40.86
CA GLY A 813 -3.03 -9.85 -41.40
C GLY A 813 -2.53 -11.09 -40.65
N LEU A 814 -3.12 -11.44 -39.50
CA LEU A 814 -2.63 -12.52 -38.62
C LEU A 814 -3.35 -13.85 -38.82
N GLU A 815 -4.48 -13.87 -39.54
CA GLU A 815 -5.30 -15.08 -39.72
C GLU A 815 -4.53 -16.22 -40.41
N GLU A 816 -3.69 -15.92 -41.40
CA GLU A 816 -2.86 -16.94 -42.07
C GLU A 816 -1.84 -17.56 -41.10
N LYS A 817 -1.19 -16.73 -40.26
CA LYS A 817 -0.23 -17.20 -39.25
C LYS A 817 -0.93 -18.06 -38.19
N PHE A 818 -2.12 -17.66 -37.76
CA PHE A 818 -2.96 -18.46 -36.84
C PHE A 818 -3.33 -19.82 -37.46
N ASN A 819 -3.85 -19.83 -38.69
CA ASN A 819 -4.29 -21.06 -39.35
C ASN A 819 -3.12 -22.03 -39.59
N ALA A 820 -1.94 -21.52 -39.89
CA ALA A 820 -0.74 -22.33 -40.04
C ALA A 820 -0.26 -22.94 -38.70
N ALA A 821 -0.47 -22.25 -37.58
CA ALA A 821 -0.05 -22.68 -36.25
C ALA A 821 -1.09 -23.55 -35.51
N ARG A 822 -2.36 -23.51 -35.92
CA ARG A 822 -3.47 -24.15 -35.21
C ARG A 822 -3.39 -25.69 -35.29
N PRO A 823 -3.34 -26.40 -34.14
CA PRO A 823 -3.44 -27.86 -34.11
C PRO A 823 -4.79 -28.34 -34.65
N ALA A 824 -4.78 -29.41 -35.45
CA ALA A 824 -5.97 -29.90 -36.14
C ALA A 824 -7.08 -30.32 -35.16
N GLU A 825 -6.68 -30.92 -34.04
CA GLU A 825 -7.54 -31.38 -32.95
C GLU A 825 -8.22 -30.25 -32.17
N LEU A 826 -7.70 -29.01 -32.26
CA LEU A 826 -8.27 -27.84 -31.59
C LEU A 826 -9.16 -27.00 -32.52
N SER A 827 -9.29 -27.37 -33.79
CA SER A 827 -10.03 -26.58 -34.81
C SER A 827 -11.50 -26.30 -34.46
N ALA A 828 -12.14 -27.18 -33.69
CA ALA A 828 -13.52 -27.01 -33.24
C ALA A 828 -13.67 -26.07 -32.04
N ARG A 829 -12.59 -25.80 -31.29
CA ARG A 829 -12.61 -25.02 -30.03
C ARG A 829 -11.80 -23.74 -30.07
N VAL A 830 -10.89 -23.59 -31.04
CA VAL A 830 -10.07 -22.40 -31.19
C VAL A 830 -10.25 -21.82 -32.59
N SER A 831 -10.83 -20.62 -32.63
CA SER A 831 -11.14 -19.87 -33.85
C SER A 831 -10.43 -18.53 -33.87
N PHE A 832 -10.38 -17.90 -35.04
CA PHE A 832 -9.81 -16.57 -35.23
C PHE A 832 -10.88 -15.60 -35.70
N LEU A 833 -10.82 -14.36 -35.22
CA LEU A 833 -11.67 -13.27 -35.65
C LEU A 833 -10.82 -12.01 -35.86
N ALA A 834 -10.75 -11.51 -37.09
CA ALA A 834 -10.09 -10.25 -37.36
C ALA A 834 -10.80 -9.10 -36.62
N HIS A 835 -10.10 -8.41 -35.72
CA HIS A 835 -10.65 -7.35 -34.90
C HIS A 835 -9.58 -6.34 -34.45
N ASP A 836 -9.96 -5.07 -34.40
CA ASP A 836 -9.19 -3.98 -33.79
C ASP A 836 -9.80 -3.68 -32.41
N PHE A 837 -9.03 -3.94 -31.34
CA PHE A 837 -9.47 -3.76 -29.96
C PHE A 837 -9.77 -2.30 -29.56
N PHE A 838 -9.47 -1.32 -30.42
CA PHE A 838 -9.89 0.07 -30.24
C PHE A 838 -11.30 0.33 -30.77
N THR A 839 -11.90 -0.65 -31.45
CA THR A 839 -13.28 -0.60 -31.95
C THR A 839 -14.20 -1.45 -31.07
N LYS A 840 -15.52 -1.24 -31.17
CA LYS A 840 -16.51 -1.95 -30.36
C LYS A 840 -16.28 -3.47 -30.41
N GLN A 841 -16.15 -4.09 -29.24
CA GLN A 841 -15.99 -5.54 -29.11
C GLN A 841 -17.20 -6.28 -29.74
N PRO A 842 -17.00 -7.14 -30.76
CA PRO A 842 -18.09 -7.81 -31.48
C PRO A 842 -18.67 -9.03 -30.75
N ILE A 843 -17.96 -9.61 -29.78
CA ILE A 843 -18.41 -10.80 -29.05
C ILE A 843 -19.04 -10.35 -27.73
N GLU A 844 -20.33 -10.61 -27.58
CA GLU A 844 -21.09 -10.25 -26.38
C GLU A 844 -21.19 -11.44 -25.41
N GLY A 845 -21.11 -11.15 -24.11
CA GLY A 845 -21.36 -12.11 -23.03
C GLY A 845 -20.32 -13.22 -22.87
N ALA A 846 -19.08 -13.03 -23.35
CA ALA A 846 -18.00 -13.98 -23.09
C ALA A 846 -17.68 -14.08 -21.60
N ASP A 847 -17.23 -15.25 -21.14
CA ASP A 847 -16.88 -15.48 -19.74
C ASP A 847 -15.56 -14.79 -19.37
N VAL A 848 -14.61 -14.75 -20.30
CA VAL A 848 -13.32 -14.09 -20.13
C VAL A 848 -12.97 -13.25 -21.35
N TYR A 849 -12.62 -11.99 -21.12
CA TYR A 849 -11.89 -11.14 -22.05
C TYR A 849 -10.43 -11.09 -21.60
N PHE A 850 -9.55 -11.70 -22.37
CA PHE A 850 -8.16 -11.92 -22.00
C PHE A 850 -7.24 -10.94 -22.74
N LEU A 851 -6.42 -10.21 -21.99
CA LEU A 851 -5.46 -9.22 -22.47
C LEU A 851 -4.07 -9.62 -21.99
N ARG A 852 -3.17 -9.96 -22.89
CA ARG A 852 -1.84 -10.44 -22.52
C ARG A 852 -0.76 -9.67 -23.25
N LYS A 853 0.06 -8.95 -22.48
CA LYS A 853 1.08 -8.05 -23.04
C LYS A 853 0.44 -7.10 -24.07
N ILE A 854 -0.64 -6.45 -23.64
CA ILE A 854 -1.41 -5.52 -24.46
C ILE A 854 -1.39 -4.17 -23.79
N LEU A 855 -1.97 -4.03 -22.61
CA LEU A 855 -2.07 -2.74 -21.94
C LEU A 855 -0.70 -2.14 -21.61
N HIS A 856 0.34 -2.97 -21.39
CA HIS A 856 1.69 -2.48 -21.14
C HIS A 856 2.36 -1.80 -22.35
N ASP A 857 1.90 -2.07 -23.57
CA ASP A 857 2.37 -1.41 -24.80
C ASP A 857 1.79 0.00 -24.93
N TRP A 858 0.78 0.34 -24.13
CA TRP A 858 0.00 1.55 -24.26
C TRP A 858 0.08 2.42 -23.01
N ASN A 859 0.12 3.74 -23.19
CA ASN A 859 -0.11 4.67 -22.08
C ASN A 859 -1.55 4.54 -21.54
N ASP A 860 -1.83 5.22 -20.42
CA ASP A 860 -3.12 5.09 -19.73
C ASP A 860 -4.33 5.53 -20.57
N ASP A 861 -4.16 6.49 -21.49
CA ASP A 861 -5.25 6.96 -22.34
C ASP A 861 -5.66 5.94 -23.40
N TYR A 862 -4.69 5.20 -23.97
CA TYR A 862 -4.98 4.14 -24.92
C TYR A 862 -5.43 2.85 -24.23
N ALA A 863 -4.82 2.48 -23.11
CA ALA A 863 -5.24 1.33 -22.31
C ALA A 863 -6.70 1.49 -21.83
N LEU A 864 -7.09 2.71 -21.45
CA LEU A 864 -8.48 3.06 -21.10
C LEU A 864 -9.45 2.82 -22.26
N LYS A 865 -9.09 3.23 -23.49
CA LYS A 865 -9.94 3.04 -24.67
C LYS A 865 -10.21 1.57 -24.96
N ILE A 866 -9.20 0.71 -24.78
CA ILE A 866 -9.32 -0.76 -24.97
C ILE A 866 -10.32 -1.33 -23.96
N LEU A 867 -10.15 -1.01 -22.67
CA LEU A 867 -11.05 -1.48 -21.62
C LEU A 867 -12.50 -1.02 -21.85
N GLN A 868 -12.69 0.22 -22.31
CA GLN A 868 -14.01 0.77 -22.65
C GLN A 868 -14.72 0.06 -23.81
N GLN A 869 -14.00 -0.65 -24.68
CA GLN A 869 -14.63 -1.48 -25.72
C GLN A 869 -15.16 -2.82 -25.15
N ILE A 870 -14.60 -3.29 -24.04
CA ILE A 870 -14.92 -4.57 -23.42
C ILE A 870 -16.11 -4.45 -22.47
N THR A 871 -16.12 -3.44 -21.59
CA THR A 871 -17.11 -3.36 -20.51
C THR A 871 -18.58 -3.42 -20.95
N PRO A 872 -19.01 -2.75 -22.04
CA PRO A 872 -20.42 -2.76 -22.45
C PRO A 872 -20.97 -4.11 -22.89
N VAL A 873 -20.08 -5.06 -23.21
CA VAL A 873 -20.44 -6.39 -23.73
C VAL A 873 -20.25 -7.50 -22.70
N MET A 874 -19.85 -7.16 -21.47
CA MET A 874 -19.73 -8.11 -20.37
C MET A 874 -21.12 -8.50 -19.83
N LYS A 875 -21.28 -9.79 -19.49
CA LYS A 875 -22.43 -10.28 -18.72
C LYS A 875 -22.06 -10.34 -17.22
N PRO A 876 -23.03 -10.41 -16.29
CA PRO A 876 -22.74 -10.71 -14.89
C PRO A 876 -21.88 -11.98 -14.78
N GLY A 877 -20.78 -11.90 -14.02
CA GLY A 877 -19.81 -12.98 -13.89
C GLY A 877 -18.69 -13.00 -14.94
N SER A 878 -18.77 -12.20 -16.01
CA SER A 878 -17.65 -12.00 -16.94
C SER A 878 -16.43 -11.43 -16.22
N ARG A 879 -15.24 -11.84 -16.66
CA ARG A 879 -13.95 -11.37 -16.15
C ARG A 879 -13.13 -10.72 -17.26
N ILE A 880 -12.36 -9.69 -16.91
CA ILE A 880 -11.22 -9.25 -17.71
C ILE A 880 -9.98 -9.80 -17.03
N LEU A 881 -9.22 -10.66 -17.73
CA LEU A 881 -7.98 -11.21 -17.23
C LEU A 881 -6.81 -10.53 -17.94
N ILE A 882 -5.97 -9.83 -17.18
CA ILE A 882 -4.82 -9.08 -17.71
C ILE A 882 -3.54 -9.83 -17.30
N ALA A 883 -2.76 -10.31 -18.27
CA ALA A 883 -1.54 -11.07 -18.03
C ALA A 883 -0.29 -10.26 -18.41
N GLU A 884 0.27 -9.54 -17.44
CA GLU A 884 1.35 -8.54 -17.61
C GLU A 884 2.33 -8.52 -16.43
N ALA A 885 3.44 -7.79 -16.57
CA ALA A 885 4.36 -7.62 -15.44
C ALA A 885 3.76 -6.58 -14.48
N VAL A 886 3.95 -6.81 -13.19
CA VAL A 886 3.39 -5.91 -12.15
C VAL A 886 4.52 -5.07 -11.57
N ALA A 887 4.51 -3.78 -11.87
CA ALA A 887 5.52 -2.85 -11.38
C ALA A 887 5.52 -2.78 -9.85
N PRO A 888 6.70 -2.70 -9.20
CA PRO A 888 6.74 -2.38 -7.79
C PRO A 888 6.18 -0.96 -7.56
N PRO A 889 5.52 -0.69 -6.43
CA PRO A 889 4.99 0.64 -6.14
C PRO A 889 6.11 1.70 -6.12
N THR A 890 5.89 2.85 -6.76
CA THR A 890 6.85 3.98 -6.81
C THR A 890 6.74 4.83 -5.54
N GLY A 891 7.83 4.93 -4.76
CA GLY A 891 7.86 5.74 -3.52
C GLY A 891 8.90 5.38 -2.45
N GLY A 892 9.69 4.31 -2.63
CA GLY A 892 10.70 3.90 -1.63
C GLY A 892 12.09 4.50 -1.88
N TYR A 893 12.45 5.59 -1.19
CA TYR A 893 13.86 5.96 -1.01
C TYR A 893 14.48 5.03 0.03
N GLY A 894 15.48 4.22 -0.34
CA GLY A 894 16.26 3.41 0.60
C GLY A 894 16.31 1.89 0.35
N GLY A 895 15.84 1.39 -0.79
CA GLY A 895 16.06 -0.03 -1.13
C GLY A 895 15.24 -1.05 -0.33
N VAL A 896 14.29 -0.62 0.51
CA VAL A 896 13.24 -1.50 1.03
C VAL A 896 12.03 -1.45 0.10
N ALA A 897 12.23 -1.96 -1.11
CA ALA A 897 11.14 -2.50 -1.91
C ALA A 897 11.16 -4.02 -1.68
N ALA A 898 9.98 -4.63 -1.53
CA ALA A 898 9.71 -6.09 -1.46
C ALA A 898 9.55 -6.69 -0.06
N GLU A 899 8.31 -6.73 0.44
CA GLU A 899 7.84 -7.97 1.09
C GLU A 899 6.62 -8.59 0.38
N ASN A 900 5.87 -7.82 -0.43
CA ASN A 900 4.86 -8.37 -1.36
C ASN A 900 5.12 -8.04 -2.84
N SER A 901 6.13 -7.24 -3.17
CA SER A 901 6.68 -7.20 -4.54
C SER A 901 7.77 -8.26 -4.64
N ALA A 902 7.92 -8.88 -5.80
CA ALA A 902 8.89 -9.94 -5.99
C ALA A 902 10.31 -9.49 -5.53
N PRO A 903 11.17 -10.39 -5.01
CA PRO A 903 12.49 -10.02 -4.47
C PRO A 903 13.32 -9.20 -5.46
N SER A 904 14.28 -8.38 -5.02
CA SER A 904 14.80 -7.26 -5.84
C SER A 904 15.29 -7.63 -7.25
N SER A 905 15.72 -8.87 -7.49
CA SER A 905 16.13 -9.33 -8.81
C SER A 905 14.95 -9.40 -9.79
N VAL A 906 13.75 -9.74 -9.33
CA VAL A 906 12.52 -9.67 -10.13
C VAL A 906 12.08 -8.21 -10.29
N ASN A 907 12.12 -7.40 -9.23
CA ASN A 907 11.82 -5.97 -9.37
C ASN A 907 12.76 -5.27 -10.35
N ARG A 908 14.06 -5.62 -10.37
CA ARG A 908 15.04 -5.10 -11.33
C ARG A 908 14.71 -5.53 -12.77
N ILE A 909 14.16 -6.72 -12.96
CA ILE A 909 13.66 -7.15 -14.27
C ILE A 909 12.44 -6.31 -14.65
N VAL A 910 11.45 -6.17 -13.76
CA VAL A 910 10.21 -5.43 -14.04
C VAL A 910 10.49 -3.95 -14.32
N THR A 911 11.34 -3.29 -13.54
CA THR A 911 11.68 -1.87 -13.80
C THR A 911 12.54 -1.69 -15.06
N ALA A 912 13.36 -2.68 -15.42
CA ALA A 912 14.03 -2.67 -16.72
C ALA A 912 13.06 -2.87 -17.89
N LEU A 913 12.02 -3.70 -17.72
CA LEU A 913 10.93 -3.86 -18.69
C LEU A 913 10.14 -2.56 -18.83
N ASP A 914 9.82 -1.88 -17.73
CA ASP A 914 9.14 -0.59 -17.73
C ASP A 914 9.94 0.48 -18.49
N MET A 915 11.23 0.62 -18.18
CA MET A 915 12.14 1.49 -18.92
C MET A 915 12.19 1.12 -20.42
N HIS A 916 12.11 -0.18 -20.75
CA HIS A 916 12.04 -0.63 -22.12
C HIS A 916 10.73 -0.19 -22.80
N MET A 917 9.58 -0.35 -22.16
CA MET A 917 8.27 0.09 -22.69
C MET A 917 8.22 1.61 -22.91
N MET A 918 8.74 2.39 -21.96
CA MET A 918 8.89 3.85 -22.11
C MET A 918 9.79 4.21 -23.31
N THR A 919 10.87 3.45 -23.50
CA THR A 919 11.82 3.65 -24.59
C THR A 919 11.22 3.33 -25.96
N THR A 920 10.39 2.29 -26.06
CA THR A 920 9.99 1.72 -27.35
C THR A 920 8.55 2.04 -27.79
N LEU A 921 7.58 2.09 -26.87
CA LEU A 921 6.16 2.03 -27.20
C LEU A 921 5.29 3.10 -26.50
N SER A 922 5.90 4.04 -25.76
CA SER A 922 5.19 4.99 -24.87
C SER A 922 4.31 4.26 -23.83
N GLY A 923 4.55 2.97 -23.66
CA GLY A 923 3.89 2.11 -22.70
C GLY A 923 4.56 2.17 -21.33
N LYS A 924 3.99 1.43 -20.38
CA LYS A 924 4.55 1.27 -19.03
C LYS A 924 4.09 -0.03 -18.40
N GLU A 925 4.91 -0.58 -17.53
CA GLU A 925 4.47 -1.61 -16.60
C GLU A 925 3.74 -0.93 -15.43
N ARG A 926 2.60 -1.47 -15.02
CA ARG A 926 1.74 -0.86 -13.99
C ARG A 926 1.81 -1.62 -12.68
N SER A 927 1.78 -0.89 -11.57
CA SER A 927 1.55 -1.47 -10.25
C SER A 927 0.09 -1.91 -10.09
N THR A 928 -0.19 -2.75 -9.10
CA THR A 928 -1.57 -3.15 -8.78
C THR A 928 -2.48 -1.95 -8.51
N VAL A 929 -1.95 -0.90 -7.88
CA VAL A 929 -2.68 0.35 -7.60
C VAL A 929 -3.01 1.09 -8.90
N GLU A 930 -2.07 1.16 -9.82
CA GLU A 930 -2.30 1.79 -11.13
C GLU A 930 -3.29 0.98 -11.98
N PHE A 931 -3.23 -0.35 -11.96
CA PHE A 931 -4.24 -1.18 -12.60
C PHE A 931 -5.63 -0.95 -12.00
N ALA A 932 -5.75 -0.91 -10.67
CA ALA A 932 -7.02 -0.63 -10.00
C ALA A 932 -7.58 0.75 -10.39
N ALA A 933 -6.73 1.78 -10.44
CA ALA A 933 -7.12 3.11 -10.89
C ALA A 933 -7.54 3.11 -12.38
N LEU A 934 -6.81 2.42 -13.25
CA LEU A 934 -7.09 2.33 -14.68
C LEU A 934 -8.43 1.66 -14.96
N VAL A 935 -8.71 0.50 -14.35
CA VAL A 935 -9.98 -0.24 -14.61
C VAL A 935 -11.17 0.52 -14.05
N LYS A 936 -11.03 1.18 -12.89
CA LYS A 936 -12.09 2.01 -12.31
C LYS A 936 -12.41 3.24 -13.16
N ARG A 937 -11.40 3.80 -13.83
CA ARG A 937 -11.58 4.88 -14.82
C ARG A 937 -12.30 4.39 -16.08
N ALA A 938 -12.11 3.12 -16.47
CA ALA A 938 -12.82 2.53 -17.61
C ALA A 938 -14.31 2.36 -17.32
N ASP A 939 -14.64 1.84 -16.15
CA ASP A 939 -16.01 1.78 -15.62
C ASP A 939 -15.95 1.65 -14.09
N VAL A 940 -16.79 2.42 -13.39
CA VAL A 940 -16.81 2.45 -11.92
C VAL A 940 -17.18 1.11 -11.30
N ARG A 941 -17.77 0.19 -12.06
CA ARG A 941 -18.13 -1.17 -11.62
C ARG A 941 -16.99 -2.17 -11.75
N LEU A 942 -15.94 -1.85 -12.51
CA LEU A 942 -14.79 -2.73 -12.64
C LEU A 942 -13.91 -2.64 -11.39
N VAL A 943 -13.59 -3.80 -10.82
CA VAL A 943 -12.76 -3.93 -9.63
C VAL A 943 -11.71 -5.01 -9.84
N VAL A 944 -10.47 -4.72 -9.44
CA VAL A 944 -9.42 -5.74 -9.36
C VAL A 944 -9.72 -6.65 -8.17
N LYS A 945 -10.06 -7.90 -8.47
CA LYS A 945 -10.40 -8.92 -7.47
C LYS A 945 -9.18 -9.65 -6.93
N GLY A 946 -8.15 -9.84 -7.76
CA GLY A 946 -6.95 -10.56 -7.36
C GLY A 946 -5.77 -10.36 -8.33
N VAL A 947 -4.57 -10.61 -7.82
CA VAL A 947 -3.33 -10.65 -8.61
C VAL A 947 -2.65 -11.97 -8.34
N HIS A 948 -2.57 -12.80 -9.36
CA HIS A 948 -2.08 -14.18 -9.27
C HIS A 948 -0.67 -14.24 -9.86
N GLN A 949 0.35 -14.25 -8.99
CA GLN A 949 1.77 -14.19 -9.40
C GLN A 949 2.57 -15.36 -8.82
N PRO A 950 3.25 -16.18 -9.66
CA PRO A 950 4.18 -17.19 -9.16
C PRO A 950 5.41 -16.56 -8.52
N VAL A 951 5.90 -17.18 -7.44
CA VAL A 951 7.16 -16.79 -6.78
C VAL A 951 8.31 -16.79 -7.79
N GLY A 952 9.02 -15.67 -7.89
CA GLY A 952 10.18 -15.52 -8.77
C GLY A 952 9.86 -15.22 -10.23
N ASN A 953 8.58 -14.98 -10.59
CA ASN A 953 8.16 -14.58 -11.93
C ASN A 953 7.76 -13.09 -11.96
N ALA A 954 8.19 -12.37 -12.98
CA ALA A 954 7.82 -10.98 -13.22
C ALA A 954 6.34 -10.81 -13.63
N TYR A 955 5.78 -11.81 -14.31
CA TYR A 955 4.41 -11.77 -14.83
C TYR A 955 3.39 -12.33 -13.84
N ALA A 956 2.24 -11.66 -13.78
CA ALA A 956 1.06 -12.07 -13.02
C ALA A 956 -0.18 -12.11 -13.91
N VAL A 957 -1.24 -12.76 -13.44
CA VAL A 957 -2.60 -12.61 -13.99
C VAL A 957 -3.40 -11.73 -13.02
N ILE A 958 -3.79 -10.54 -13.46
CA ILE A 958 -4.69 -9.64 -12.75
C ILE A 958 -6.12 -10.00 -13.13
N GLU A 959 -6.93 -10.35 -12.14
CA GLU A 959 -8.35 -10.67 -12.30
C GLU A 959 -9.19 -9.42 -12.03
N VAL A 960 -9.93 -8.99 -13.04
CA VAL A 960 -10.86 -7.86 -12.95
C VAL A 960 -12.28 -8.38 -13.17
N VAL A 961 -13.19 -7.99 -12.28
CA VAL A 961 -14.60 -8.38 -12.34
C VAL A 961 -15.50 -7.16 -12.43
N LEU A 962 -16.70 -7.36 -12.96
CA LEU A 962 -17.76 -6.36 -12.95
C LEU A 962 -18.65 -6.57 -11.71
N GLU A 963 -18.63 -5.63 -10.77
CA GLU A 963 -19.50 -5.65 -9.58
C GLU A 963 -20.82 -4.90 -9.86
N GLY A 964 -21.91 -5.39 -9.25
CA GLY A 964 -23.29 -4.96 -9.51
C GLY A 964 -23.67 -3.61 -8.93
#